data_AF-F0ZVV0-F1
#
_entry.id   AF-F0ZVV0-F1
#
_cell.length_a   1.000
_cell.length_b   1.000
_cell.length_c   1.000
_cell.angle_alpha   90.00
_cell.angle_beta   90.00
_cell.angle_gamma   90.00
#
_symmetry.space_group_name_H-M   'P 1'
#
loop_
_entity.id
_entity.type
_entity.pdbx_description
1 polymer ?
#
loop_
_entity_poly.entity_id
_entity_poly.type
_entity_poly.pdbx_seq_one_letter_code
_entity_poly.pdbx_strand_id
1 'polypeptide(L)'
;MDELLDIIITFPEKFPICEELKNSSNISERLLYKVWNNIVLRKEIHKHILKFIEYRAVDFDKSGYNQFKDKSYITSLKWCNDPLPKTNEFPPFLTNLYLYRFNKRLIPENLPNTITTLTLATNYRKLFSPGTLPNSLTTLTFGYDFNQVVTPGTLPNSLTTLTFGHTFNQVVSPGTLPNSLTTLTFGYYFNQVVSPGTLPNSLTTLTFGKGFNKVVSPDTLPNSLTTLTFGDYFNQVVSPGTLPNSLRTLTFGAKFNQVVTPDTLPNSLTTLTFGYDFNQVVTPGTLPNNLTTLTFGAKFNQVVTPDTLPNSLTTLTFGYDFNQVVTPGTLPNSLTTLTFGHTFNQVVSPGTLPNSLTTLTFGYYFNQVVSPGTLPNSLTTLTFGDYFNQVVSPGTLPNSLTTLTFGHYFNQVVSPGTLPNNLTTLTFGKGFNKVVSPDTLPNSLTTLTFGDYFNQVVSPGTLPNSLTTITFGYYFNQVVSPGTLPNSLTTLTFGVKFNQVVLPGTLPNSLTTLTFGVKFNQVVLPGTLPNSLTTLTLGRDFNQVVVPDSLPNSLTTLTFGVKFNQVVTPGTLPNSLRTLTFGAKFNQVVTPDTLPNSLTTITLGRDFNQVVLPGSIPNSLTTLTFGVKFNQVVTPGTLPNSLTTITRKT
;
A
#
# COMPACT_ATOMS: atom_id res chain seq x y z
N MET A 1 7.32 -17.71 -6.22
CA MET A 1 6.44 -18.79 -5.73
C MET A 1 5.10 -18.74 -6.46
N ASP A 2 4.51 -17.55 -6.64
CA ASP A 2 3.22 -17.36 -7.34
C ASP A 2 3.26 -17.68 -8.85
N GLU A 3 4.32 -17.32 -9.57
CA GLU A 3 4.49 -17.67 -11.01
C GLU A 3 4.57 -19.20 -11.25
N LEU A 4 5.22 -19.90 -10.33
CA LEU A 4 5.37 -21.37 -10.36
C LEU A 4 4.04 -22.06 -10.04
N LEU A 5 3.25 -21.49 -9.13
CA LEU A 5 1.89 -21.92 -8.78
C LEU A 5 0.93 -21.72 -9.96
N ASP A 6 0.95 -20.55 -10.60
CA ASP A 6 0.12 -20.25 -11.77
C ASP A 6 0.43 -21.17 -12.95
N ILE A 7 1.71 -21.47 -13.21
CA ILE A 7 2.10 -22.37 -14.30
C ILE A 7 1.68 -23.82 -14.01
N ILE A 8 1.82 -24.29 -12.76
CA ILE A 8 1.36 -25.63 -12.34
C ILE A 8 -0.16 -25.73 -12.52
N ILE A 9 -0.92 -24.72 -12.10
CA ILE A 9 -2.39 -24.69 -12.21
C ILE A 9 -2.84 -24.65 -13.68
N THR A 10 -2.12 -23.93 -14.55
CA THR A 10 -2.59 -23.59 -15.91
C THR A 10 -2.12 -24.57 -17.00
N PHE A 11 -0.95 -25.21 -16.88
CA PHE A 11 -0.41 -26.10 -17.93
C PHE A 11 0.18 -27.43 -17.39
N PRO A 12 -0.67 -28.40 -17.01
CA PRO A 12 -0.26 -29.71 -16.46
C PRO A 12 0.72 -30.52 -17.32
N GLU A 13 0.63 -30.36 -18.64
CA GLU A 13 1.33 -31.19 -19.63
C GLU A 13 2.62 -30.55 -20.17
N LYS A 14 2.89 -29.28 -19.83
CA LYS A 14 4.02 -28.50 -20.38
C LYS A 14 5.16 -28.27 -19.39
N PHE A 15 5.32 -29.10 -18.36
CA PHE A 15 6.47 -29.03 -17.46
C PHE A 15 7.54 -30.07 -17.88
N PRO A 16 8.41 -29.79 -18.88
CA PRO A 16 9.56 -30.64 -19.12
C PRO A 16 10.48 -30.54 -17.91
N ILE A 17 10.74 -31.67 -17.26
CA ILE A 17 11.80 -31.73 -16.25
C ILE A 17 13.15 -31.58 -16.97
N CYS A 18 14.10 -30.85 -16.37
CA CYS A 18 15.38 -30.59 -17.02
C CYS A 18 16.07 -31.91 -17.44
N GLU A 19 16.38 -32.07 -18.73
CA GLU A 19 17.03 -33.28 -19.28
C GLU A 19 18.39 -33.56 -18.62
N GLU A 20 19.04 -32.54 -18.06
CA GLU A 20 20.28 -32.70 -17.31
C GLU A 20 20.11 -33.59 -16.06
N LEU A 21 18.91 -33.63 -15.45
CA LEU A 21 18.60 -34.48 -14.30
C LEU A 21 18.60 -35.97 -14.65
N LYS A 22 18.45 -36.32 -15.92
CA LYS A 22 18.49 -37.71 -16.42
C LYS A 22 19.83 -38.38 -16.11
N ASN A 23 20.92 -37.62 -16.24
CA ASN A 23 22.29 -38.06 -16.07
C ASN A 23 22.96 -37.46 -14.83
N SER A 24 22.20 -36.81 -13.94
CA SER A 24 22.74 -36.27 -12.69
C SER A 24 23.47 -37.35 -11.91
N SER A 25 24.60 -37.02 -11.28
CA SER A 25 25.32 -37.92 -10.37
C SER A 25 24.51 -38.24 -9.10
N ASN A 26 23.56 -37.36 -8.73
CA ASN A 26 22.65 -37.53 -7.60
C ASN A 26 21.50 -38.49 -7.94
N ILE A 27 21.35 -39.56 -7.16
CA ILE A 27 20.33 -40.59 -7.40
C ILE A 27 18.91 -40.07 -7.23
N SER A 28 18.68 -39.14 -6.29
CA SER A 28 17.36 -38.56 -6.03
C SER A 28 16.86 -37.73 -7.22
N GLU A 29 17.77 -37.02 -7.88
CA GLU A 29 17.47 -36.23 -9.08
C GLU A 29 17.11 -37.10 -10.28
N ARG A 30 17.86 -38.20 -10.50
CA ARG A 30 17.52 -39.18 -11.55
C ARG A 30 16.18 -39.85 -11.29
N LEU A 31 15.87 -40.16 -10.03
CA LEU A 31 14.57 -40.73 -9.64
C LEU A 31 13.44 -39.73 -9.85
N LEU A 32 13.62 -38.47 -9.46
CA LEU A 32 12.66 -37.40 -9.73
C LEU A 32 12.41 -37.25 -11.23
N TYR A 33 13.47 -37.26 -12.06
CA TYR A 33 13.35 -37.23 -13.53
C TYR A 33 12.50 -38.40 -14.05
N LYS A 34 12.75 -39.63 -13.59
CA LYS A 34 11.97 -40.82 -13.99
C LYS A 34 10.51 -40.74 -13.53
N VAL A 35 10.26 -40.33 -12.29
CA VAL A 35 8.91 -40.21 -11.71
C VAL A 35 8.12 -39.13 -12.44
N TRP A 36 8.73 -37.97 -12.67
CA TRP A 36 8.07 -36.83 -13.31
C TRP A 36 7.80 -37.07 -14.80
N ASN A 37 8.66 -37.80 -15.50
CA ASN A 37 8.42 -38.15 -16.91
C ASN A 37 7.38 -39.25 -17.11
N ASN A 38 7.07 -40.03 -16.07
CA ASN A 38 5.94 -40.93 -16.10
C ASN A 38 4.63 -40.13 -16.05
N ILE A 39 3.87 -40.14 -17.15
CA ILE A 39 2.65 -39.34 -17.31
C ILE A 39 1.60 -39.66 -16.23
N VAL A 40 1.47 -40.94 -15.83
CA VAL A 40 0.49 -41.37 -14.83
C VAL A 40 0.89 -40.86 -13.44
N LEU A 41 2.14 -41.09 -13.04
CA LEU A 41 2.65 -40.61 -11.75
C LEU A 41 2.60 -39.08 -11.67
N ARG A 42 2.99 -38.38 -12.74
CA ARG A 42 2.91 -36.92 -12.82
C ARG A 42 1.48 -36.41 -12.66
N LYS A 43 0.50 -37.03 -13.34
CA LYS A 43 -0.92 -36.66 -13.21
C LYS A 43 -1.41 -36.85 -11.78
N GLU A 44 -1.03 -37.94 -11.11
CA GLU A 44 -1.44 -38.17 -9.72
C GLU A 44 -0.75 -37.19 -8.76
N ILE A 45 0.56 -36.95 -8.90
CA ILE A 45 1.29 -35.93 -8.12
C ILE A 45 0.62 -34.56 -8.28
N HIS A 46 0.31 -34.18 -9.51
CA HIS A 46 -0.35 -32.91 -9.79
C HIS A 46 -1.72 -32.82 -9.11
N LYS A 47 -2.56 -33.86 -9.22
CA LYS A 47 -3.85 -33.91 -8.51
C LYS A 47 -3.70 -33.70 -7.00
N HIS A 48 -2.69 -34.30 -6.37
CA HIS A 48 -2.40 -34.08 -4.94
C HIS A 48 -1.93 -32.66 -4.63
N ILE A 49 -1.12 -32.06 -5.52
CA ILE A 49 -0.69 -30.66 -5.42
C ILE A 49 -1.89 -29.72 -5.50
N LEU A 50 -2.82 -29.94 -6.42
CA LEU A 50 -4.03 -29.12 -6.54
C LEU A 50 -4.89 -29.20 -5.29
N LYS A 51 -5.12 -30.41 -4.76
CA LYS A 51 -5.81 -30.59 -3.48
C LYS A 51 -5.11 -29.88 -2.32
N PHE A 52 -3.78 -29.91 -2.29
CA PHE A 52 -3.03 -29.15 -1.30
C PHE A 52 -3.23 -27.65 -1.43
N ILE A 53 -3.12 -27.11 -2.65
CA ILE A 53 -3.33 -25.68 -2.90
C ILE A 53 -4.74 -25.25 -2.48
N GLU A 54 -5.74 -26.03 -2.85
CA GLU A 54 -7.15 -25.77 -2.59
C GLU A 54 -7.49 -25.85 -1.09
N TYR A 55 -6.96 -26.84 -0.38
CA TYR A 55 -7.41 -27.20 0.97
C TYR A 55 -6.38 -26.96 2.09
N ARG A 56 -5.21 -26.38 1.79
CA ARG A 56 -4.18 -26.09 2.80
C ARG A 56 -4.67 -25.19 3.93
N ALA A 57 -5.57 -24.26 3.63
CA ALA A 57 -6.10 -23.30 4.60
C ALA A 57 -7.63 -23.32 4.53
N VAL A 58 -8.26 -23.73 5.63
CA VAL A 58 -9.70 -23.95 5.69
C VAL A 58 -10.31 -23.38 6.96
N ASP A 59 -11.57 -22.99 6.85
CA ASP A 59 -12.39 -22.51 7.96
C ASP A 59 -13.52 -23.51 8.17
N PHE A 60 -13.51 -24.23 9.29
CA PHE A 60 -14.49 -25.26 9.57
C PHE A 60 -15.09 -25.15 10.97
N ASP A 61 -16.38 -25.47 11.06
CA ASP A 61 -16.97 -25.96 12.29
C ASP A 61 -16.86 -27.49 12.37
N LYS A 62 -17.32 -28.08 13.48
CA LYS A 62 -17.26 -29.53 13.68
C LYS A 62 -17.99 -30.31 12.58
N SER A 63 -19.12 -29.81 12.09
CA SER A 63 -19.92 -30.51 11.08
C SER A 63 -19.20 -30.53 9.74
N GLY A 64 -18.73 -29.36 9.28
CA GLY A 64 -17.95 -29.22 8.06
C GLY A 64 -16.67 -30.03 8.12
N TYR A 65 -15.94 -29.97 9.24
CA TYR A 65 -14.73 -30.75 9.44
C TYR A 65 -14.99 -32.25 9.36
N ASN A 66 -16.08 -32.76 9.93
CA ASN A 66 -16.39 -34.18 9.92
C ASN A 66 -16.74 -34.70 8.52
N GLN A 67 -17.42 -33.88 7.71
CA GLN A 67 -17.83 -34.24 6.35
C GLN A 67 -16.70 -34.08 5.33
N PHE A 68 -15.68 -33.29 5.65
CA PHE A 68 -14.57 -33.03 4.75
C PHE A 68 -13.67 -34.27 4.59
N LYS A 69 -13.51 -34.76 3.36
CA LYS A 69 -12.78 -36.00 3.06
C LYS A 69 -11.26 -35.80 2.96
N ASP A 70 -10.84 -34.66 2.44
CA ASP A 70 -9.46 -34.35 2.10
C ASP A 70 -8.70 -33.68 3.26
N LYS A 71 -8.94 -34.12 4.51
CA LYS A 71 -8.35 -33.50 5.72
C LYS A 71 -6.84 -33.49 5.72
N SER A 72 -6.20 -34.49 5.10
CA SER A 72 -4.75 -34.67 5.11
C SER A 72 -3.97 -33.52 4.48
N TYR A 73 -4.60 -32.69 3.65
CA TYR A 73 -3.93 -31.53 3.03
C TYR A 73 -3.97 -30.26 3.88
N ILE A 74 -4.78 -30.24 4.95
CA ILE A 74 -4.95 -29.06 5.78
C ILE A 74 -3.67 -28.81 6.60
N THR A 75 -3.08 -27.63 6.41
CA THR A 75 -1.93 -27.14 7.22
C THR A 75 -2.30 -25.95 8.09
N SER A 76 -3.41 -25.28 7.79
CA SER A 76 -3.98 -24.18 8.56
C SER A 76 -5.48 -24.38 8.74
N LEU A 77 -5.92 -24.42 9.98
CA LEU A 77 -7.31 -24.66 10.35
C LEU A 77 -7.83 -23.52 11.22
N LYS A 78 -8.88 -22.83 10.77
CA LYS A 78 -9.70 -22.02 11.66
C LYS A 78 -10.87 -22.86 12.16
N TRP A 79 -10.92 -23.00 13.47
CA TRP A 79 -11.88 -23.86 14.16
C TRP A 79 -12.95 -23.03 14.87
N CYS A 80 -14.20 -23.26 14.47
CA CYS A 80 -15.37 -22.59 15.00
C CYS A 80 -16.23 -23.59 15.80
N ASN A 81 -16.36 -23.38 17.12
CA ASN A 81 -17.18 -24.12 18.11
C ASN A 81 -16.48 -25.27 18.87
N ASP A 82 -17.14 -25.76 19.92
CA ASP A 82 -16.70 -26.90 20.74
C ASP A 82 -17.41 -28.21 20.32
N PRO A 83 -16.86 -29.40 20.67
CA PRO A 83 -15.51 -29.65 21.17
C PRO A 83 -14.49 -29.76 20.02
N LEU A 84 -13.18 -29.70 20.34
CA LEU A 84 -12.11 -30.03 19.40
C LEU A 84 -12.17 -31.51 18.95
N PRO A 85 -11.63 -31.85 17.76
CA PRO A 85 -11.36 -33.23 17.39
C PRO A 85 -10.45 -33.91 18.42
N LYS A 86 -10.48 -35.25 18.47
CA LYS A 86 -9.46 -35.98 19.22
C LYS A 86 -8.09 -35.74 18.59
N THR A 87 -7.00 -35.86 19.36
CA THR A 87 -5.66 -35.54 18.86
C THR A 87 -5.25 -36.35 17.63
N ASN A 88 -5.69 -37.61 17.53
CA ASN A 88 -5.45 -38.46 16.36
C ASN A 88 -6.38 -38.17 15.16
N GLU A 89 -7.38 -37.31 15.31
CA GLU A 89 -8.30 -36.89 14.25
C GLU A 89 -7.88 -35.58 13.58
N PHE A 90 -6.88 -34.87 14.11
CA PHE A 90 -6.31 -33.70 13.45
C PHE A 90 -5.55 -34.10 12.19
N PRO A 91 -5.44 -33.19 11.20
CA PRO A 91 -4.63 -33.42 10.02
C PRO A 91 -3.17 -33.68 10.40
N PRO A 92 -2.48 -34.64 9.77
CA PRO A 92 -1.10 -35.01 10.10
C PRO A 92 -0.09 -33.88 9.82
N PHE A 93 -0.42 -32.91 8.97
CA PHE A 93 0.44 -31.77 8.62
C PHE A 93 -0.10 -30.43 9.16
N LEU A 94 -1.06 -30.46 10.10
CA LEU A 94 -1.60 -29.25 10.69
C LEU A 94 -0.55 -28.53 11.53
N THR A 95 -0.17 -27.32 11.11
CA THR A 95 0.81 -26.47 11.80
C THR A 95 0.17 -25.22 12.41
N ASN A 96 -0.86 -24.67 11.79
CA ASN A 96 -1.53 -23.45 12.26
C ASN A 96 -2.96 -23.74 12.71
N LEU A 97 -3.26 -23.45 13.97
CA LEU A 97 -4.59 -23.61 14.54
C LEU A 97 -5.11 -22.27 15.10
N TYR A 98 -6.26 -21.83 14.59
CA TYR A 98 -6.94 -20.62 15.05
C TYR A 98 -8.27 -21.01 15.66
N LEU A 99 -8.40 -20.83 16.97
CA LEU A 99 -9.63 -21.13 17.69
C LEU A 99 -10.47 -19.85 17.77
N TYR A 100 -11.60 -19.72 17.07
CA TYR A 100 -12.33 -18.43 17.03
C TYR A 100 -13.43 -18.31 18.09
N ARG A 101 -14.10 -19.41 18.43
CA ARG A 101 -15.22 -19.47 19.40
C ARG A 101 -15.04 -20.53 20.50
N PHE A 102 -13.84 -21.09 20.61
CA PHE A 102 -13.52 -22.12 21.58
C PHE A 102 -13.35 -21.51 22.98
N ASN A 103 -14.08 -22.00 23.97
CA ASN A 103 -13.96 -21.51 25.37
C ASN A 103 -13.94 -22.63 26.41
N LYS A 104 -13.60 -23.85 25.99
CA LYS A 104 -13.38 -24.97 26.91
C LYS A 104 -11.95 -24.94 27.45
N ARG A 105 -11.74 -25.59 28.60
CA ARG A 105 -10.40 -25.80 29.15
C ARG A 105 -9.64 -26.74 28.22
N LEU A 106 -8.45 -26.34 27.79
CA LEU A 106 -7.52 -27.26 27.14
C LEU A 106 -6.87 -28.14 28.21
N ILE A 107 -6.80 -29.44 27.94
CA ILE A 107 -6.13 -30.45 28.75
C ILE A 107 -4.95 -31.04 27.96
N PRO A 108 -3.98 -31.68 28.63
CA PRO A 108 -2.95 -32.46 27.94
C PRO A 108 -3.58 -33.39 26.90
N GLU A 109 -2.90 -33.59 25.77
CA GLU A 109 -3.38 -34.40 24.64
C GLU A 109 -4.61 -33.83 23.91
N ASN A 110 -4.97 -32.55 24.06
CA ASN A 110 -5.97 -31.93 23.17
C ASN A 110 -5.40 -31.43 21.85
N LEU A 111 -4.09 -31.16 21.80
CA LEU A 111 -3.43 -30.54 20.65
C LEU A 111 -2.24 -31.41 20.20
N PRO A 112 -2.12 -31.75 18.91
CA PRO A 112 -0.98 -32.51 18.40
C PRO A 112 0.32 -31.70 18.40
N ASN A 113 1.46 -32.40 18.52
CA ASN A 113 2.82 -31.84 18.41
C ASN A 113 3.22 -31.43 16.97
N THR A 114 2.27 -31.39 16.04
CA THR A 114 2.48 -30.80 14.71
C THR A 114 2.21 -29.29 14.72
N ILE A 115 1.46 -28.79 15.71
CA ILE A 115 1.06 -27.38 15.79
C ILE A 115 2.25 -26.52 16.21
N THR A 116 2.59 -25.55 15.38
CA THR A 116 3.63 -24.55 15.62
C THR A 116 3.05 -23.17 15.90
N THR A 117 1.83 -22.88 15.42
CA THR A 117 1.12 -21.62 15.65
C THR A 117 -0.25 -21.87 16.25
N LEU A 118 -0.53 -21.23 17.39
CA LEU A 118 -1.83 -21.28 18.06
C LEU A 118 -2.36 -19.87 18.33
N THR A 119 -3.57 -19.59 17.84
CA THR A 119 -4.32 -18.38 18.20
C THR A 119 -5.58 -18.76 18.94
N LEU A 120 -5.78 -18.20 20.14
CA LEU A 120 -6.94 -18.49 20.98
C LEU A 120 -8.11 -17.55 20.69
N ALA A 121 -9.31 -18.02 21.04
CA ALA A 121 -10.55 -17.30 20.79
C ALA A 121 -10.63 -15.99 21.55
N THR A 122 -11.29 -14.99 20.98
CA THR A 122 -11.45 -13.66 21.60
C THR A 122 -12.00 -13.74 23.03
N ASN A 123 -12.91 -14.68 23.31
CA ASN A 123 -13.53 -14.90 24.61
C ASN A 123 -12.87 -15.99 25.47
N TYR A 124 -11.67 -16.47 25.11
CA TYR A 124 -10.96 -17.51 25.85
C TYR A 124 -10.42 -16.99 27.18
N ARG A 125 -10.97 -17.48 28.30
CA ARG A 125 -10.64 -17.01 29.66
C ARG A 125 -10.08 -18.10 30.58
N LYS A 126 -9.62 -19.22 30.02
CA LYS A 126 -9.22 -20.41 30.79
C LYS A 126 -7.71 -20.50 30.94
N LEU A 127 -7.25 -21.08 32.06
CA LEU A 127 -5.84 -21.32 32.33
C LEU A 127 -5.34 -22.60 31.64
N PHE A 128 -4.03 -22.62 31.38
CA PHE A 128 -3.31 -23.81 30.94
C PHE A 128 -2.59 -24.46 32.13
N SER A 129 -2.76 -25.76 32.28
CA SER A 129 -1.87 -26.55 33.13
C SER A 129 -0.54 -26.81 32.40
N PRO A 130 0.60 -26.96 33.10
CA PRO A 130 1.85 -27.42 32.49
C PRO A 130 1.64 -28.67 31.63
N GLY A 131 2.25 -28.72 30.44
CA GLY A 131 2.09 -29.82 29.48
C GLY A 131 0.83 -29.78 28.61
N THR A 132 -0.03 -28.76 28.73
CA THR A 132 -1.24 -28.61 27.88
C THR A 132 -0.89 -28.17 26.46
N LEU A 133 0.10 -27.28 26.33
CA LEU A 133 0.51 -26.72 25.03
C LEU A 133 1.54 -27.66 24.35
N PRO A 134 1.47 -27.85 23.02
CA PRO A 134 2.42 -28.68 22.29
C PRO A 134 3.87 -28.21 22.44
N ASN A 135 4.82 -29.13 22.53
CA ASN A 135 6.25 -28.81 22.62
C ASN A 135 6.82 -28.27 21.29
N SER A 136 6.08 -28.38 20.20
CA SER A 136 6.41 -27.80 18.88
C SER A 136 5.98 -26.34 18.72
N LEU A 137 5.23 -25.79 19.67
CA LEU A 137 4.60 -24.49 19.55
C LEU A 137 5.61 -23.34 19.61
N THR A 138 5.80 -22.65 18.49
CA THR A 138 6.71 -21.50 18.36
C THR A 138 6.00 -20.16 18.47
N THR A 139 4.71 -20.09 18.10
CA THR A 139 3.92 -18.86 18.13
C THR A 139 2.61 -19.07 18.90
N LEU A 140 2.39 -18.24 19.92
CA LEU A 140 1.16 -18.23 20.72
C LEU A 140 0.56 -16.82 20.76
N THR A 141 -0.71 -16.72 20.37
CA THR A 141 -1.51 -15.50 20.53
C THR A 141 -2.71 -15.78 21.43
N PHE A 142 -2.75 -15.08 22.56
CA PHE A 142 -3.88 -15.14 23.48
C PHE A 142 -5.09 -14.35 22.95
N GLY A 143 -6.27 -14.83 23.32
CA GLY A 143 -7.54 -14.19 23.00
C GLY A 143 -7.74 -12.85 23.70
N TYR A 144 -8.54 -11.97 23.11
CA TYR A 144 -8.84 -10.62 23.60
C TYR A 144 -9.14 -10.55 25.11
N ASP A 145 -9.99 -11.44 25.63
CA ASP A 145 -10.45 -11.49 27.02
C ASP A 145 -9.53 -12.26 28.00
N PHE A 146 -8.39 -12.79 27.52
CA PHE A 146 -7.50 -13.55 28.39
C PHE A 146 -6.83 -12.64 29.42
N ASN A 147 -7.15 -12.84 30.70
CA ASN A 147 -6.61 -12.07 31.82
C ASN A 147 -6.34 -12.95 33.05
N GLN A 148 -5.69 -14.09 32.84
CA GLN A 148 -5.36 -15.04 33.89
C GLN A 148 -3.84 -15.10 34.12
N VAL A 149 -3.41 -15.44 35.34
CA VAL A 149 -1.98 -15.53 35.70
C VAL A 149 -1.34 -16.72 34.99
N VAL A 150 -0.26 -16.48 34.23
CA VAL A 150 0.51 -17.55 33.58
C VAL A 150 1.64 -17.98 34.53
N THR A 151 1.59 -19.25 34.96
CA THR A 151 2.58 -19.81 35.89
C THR A 151 3.82 -20.36 35.15
N PRO A 152 4.99 -20.41 35.81
CA PRO A 152 6.17 -21.08 35.27
C PRO A 152 5.89 -22.52 34.82
N GLY A 153 6.50 -22.93 33.70
CA GLY A 153 6.31 -24.26 33.08
C GLY A 153 5.03 -24.42 32.26
N THR A 154 4.16 -23.41 32.21
CA THR A 154 2.94 -23.44 31.36
C THR A 154 3.25 -23.22 29.88
N LEU A 155 4.19 -22.33 29.56
CA LEU A 155 4.59 -22.02 28.18
C LEU A 155 5.71 -22.98 27.72
N PRO A 156 5.65 -23.52 26.49
CA PRO A 156 6.65 -24.47 26.01
C PRO A 156 8.00 -23.80 25.69
N ASN A 157 9.09 -24.54 25.87
CA ASN A 157 10.47 -24.06 25.66
C ASN A 157 10.85 -23.81 24.19
N SER A 158 9.97 -24.10 23.24
CA SER A 158 10.13 -23.80 21.82
C SER A 158 9.49 -22.48 21.41
N LEU A 159 8.77 -21.83 22.32
CA LEU A 159 8.01 -20.62 22.02
C LEU A 159 8.96 -19.45 21.74
N THR A 160 8.90 -18.90 20.53
CA THR A 160 9.71 -17.76 20.10
C THR A 160 8.90 -16.46 20.05
N THR A 161 7.59 -16.56 19.79
CA THR A 161 6.69 -15.41 19.69
C THR A 161 5.49 -15.55 20.61
N LEU A 162 5.28 -14.56 21.48
CA LEU A 162 4.17 -14.51 22.41
C LEU A 162 3.43 -13.17 22.30
N THR A 163 2.12 -13.23 22.07
CA THR A 163 1.23 -12.07 22.11
C THR A 163 0.14 -12.29 23.16
N PHE A 164 0.07 -11.39 24.14
CA PHE A 164 -0.98 -11.40 25.15
C PHE A 164 -2.28 -10.76 24.62
N GLY A 165 -3.39 -11.23 25.17
CA GLY A 165 -4.73 -10.73 24.85
C GLY A 165 -4.93 -9.28 25.29
N HIS A 166 -5.81 -8.55 24.62
CA HIS A 166 -6.08 -7.13 24.86
C HIS A 166 -6.33 -6.77 26.34
N THR A 167 -7.05 -7.62 27.07
CA THR A 167 -7.42 -7.41 28.49
C THR A 167 -6.40 -7.91 29.51
N PHE A 168 -5.31 -8.54 29.06
CA PHE A 168 -4.29 -9.10 29.95
C PHE A 168 -3.64 -8.00 30.80
N ASN A 169 -3.76 -8.14 32.13
CA ASN A 169 -3.18 -7.21 33.10
C ASN A 169 -2.76 -7.93 34.39
N GLN A 170 -2.16 -9.12 34.24
CA GLN A 170 -1.64 -9.91 35.37
C GLN A 170 -0.13 -9.77 35.48
N VAL A 171 0.41 -9.97 36.68
CA VAL A 171 1.85 -9.98 36.94
C VAL A 171 2.49 -11.16 36.20
N VAL A 172 3.64 -10.93 35.58
CA VAL A 172 4.47 -11.97 34.96
C VAL A 172 5.70 -12.18 35.83
N SER A 173 5.73 -13.31 36.55
CA SER A 173 6.83 -13.65 37.44
C SER A 173 8.07 -14.14 36.68
N PRO A 174 9.28 -13.98 37.25
CA PRO A 174 10.49 -14.61 36.72
C PRO A 174 10.31 -16.12 36.49
N GLY A 175 10.82 -16.63 35.37
CA GLY A 175 10.67 -18.02 34.95
C GLY A 175 9.34 -18.36 34.27
N THR A 176 8.37 -17.44 34.17
CA THR A 176 7.14 -17.65 33.39
C THR A 176 7.41 -17.66 31.87
N LEU A 177 8.26 -16.77 31.38
CA LEU A 177 8.59 -16.65 29.96
C LEU A 177 9.74 -17.59 29.58
N PRO A 178 9.63 -18.37 28.49
CA PRO A 178 10.67 -19.32 28.11
C PRO A 178 11.90 -18.63 27.52
N ASN A 179 13.09 -19.22 27.73
CA ASN A 179 14.38 -18.69 27.26
C ASN A 179 14.57 -18.71 25.73
N SER A 180 13.63 -19.29 24.98
CA SER A 180 13.58 -19.26 23.51
C SER A 180 12.88 -18.01 22.97
N LEU A 181 12.20 -17.24 23.83
CA LEU A 181 11.31 -16.16 23.40
C LEU A 181 12.12 -14.98 22.83
N THR A 182 11.87 -14.65 21.56
CA THR A 182 12.52 -13.54 20.86
C THR A 182 11.59 -12.34 20.70
N THR A 183 10.27 -12.58 20.61
CA THR A 183 9.27 -11.53 20.43
C THR A 183 8.17 -11.62 21.47
N LEU A 184 7.95 -10.51 22.19
CA LEU A 184 6.91 -10.38 23.20
C LEU A 184 6.06 -9.13 22.95
N THR A 185 4.75 -9.31 22.87
CA THR A 185 3.77 -8.22 22.81
C THR A 185 2.78 -8.34 23.96
N PHE A 186 2.71 -7.30 24.79
CA PHE A 186 1.73 -7.19 25.86
C PHE A 186 0.37 -6.68 25.34
N GLY A 187 -0.70 -7.09 26.02
CA GLY A 187 -2.06 -6.67 25.73
C GLY A 187 -2.32 -5.21 26.07
N TYR A 188 -3.30 -4.59 25.41
CA TYR A 188 -3.66 -3.17 25.54
C TYR A 188 -3.72 -2.69 27.00
N TYR A 189 -4.34 -3.43 27.91
CA TYR A 189 -4.55 -3.01 29.30
C TYR A 189 -3.41 -3.38 30.27
N PHE A 190 -2.32 -4.00 29.78
CA PHE A 190 -1.21 -4.41 30.64
C PHE A 190 -0.55 -3.20 31.29
N ASN A 191 -0.57 -3.16 32.62
CA ASN A 191 -0.01 -2.06 33.42
C ASN A 191 0.56 -2.57 34.75
N GLN A 192 1.26 -3.70 34.70
CA GLN A 192 1.95 -4.27 35.85
C GLN A 192 3.44 -3.95 35.81
N VAL A 193 4.09 -4.00 36.98
CA VAL A 193 5.54 -3.86 37.07
C VAL A 193 6.22 -5.08 36.45
N VAL A 194 7.26 -4.86 35.66
CA VAL A 194 8.12 -5.92 35.11
C VAL A 194 9.42 -5.91 35.91
N SER A 195 9.60 -6.91 36.77
CA SER A 195 10.79 -7.01 37.62
C SER A 195 12.00 -7.53 36.83
N PRO A 196 13.24 -7.21 37.26
CA PRO A 196 14.44 -7.84 36.72
C PRO A 196 14.34 -9.37 36.73
N GLY A 197 14.81 -10.01 35.66
CA GLY A 197 14.71 -11.47 35.47
C GLY A 197 13.35 -11.97 34.96
N THR A 198 12.34 -11.12 34.80
CA THR A 198 11.07 -11.52 34.15
C THR A 198 11.23 -11.73 32.65
N LEU A 199 11.98 -10.85 31.97
CA LEU A 199 12.19 -10.92 30.52
C LEU A 199 13.38 -11.82 30.19
N PRO A 200 13.27 -12.76 29.23
CA PRO A 200 14.34 -13.69 28.91
C PRO A 200 15.47 -13.00 28.11
N ASN A 201 16.70 -13.48 28.30
CA ASN A 201 17.91 -12.95 27.65
C ASN A 201 17.98 -13.18 26.13
N SER A 202 17.02 -13.90 25.55
CA SER A 202 16.87 -14.10 24.11
C SER A 202 15.99 -13.03 23.45
N LEU A 203 15.30 -12.20 24.23
CA LEU A 203 14.27 -11.30 23.74
C LEU A 203 14.88 -10.18 22.90
N THR A 204 14.50 -10.09 21.63
CA THR A 204 14.98 -9.06 20.70
C THR A 204 13.95 -7.97 20.44
N THR A 205 12.65 -8.31 20.55
CA THR A 205 11.54 -7.38 20.31
C THR A 205 10.57 -7.38 21.47
N LEU A 206 10.33 -6.19 22.04
CA LEU A 206 9.38 -5.96 23.12
C LEU A 206 8.41 -4.83 22.75
N THR A 207 7.11 -5.13 22.80
CA THR A 207 6.05 -4.14 22.66
C THR A 207 5.18 -4.14 23.91
N PHE A 208 5.15 -3.01 24.62
CA PHE A 208 4.21 -2.80 25.70
C PHE A 208 2.82 -2.44 25.16
N GLY A 209 1.80 -2.90 25.87
CA GLY A 209 0.42 -2.52 25.56
C GLY A 209 0.15 -1.05 25.89
N LYS A 210 -0.87 -0.47 25.24
CA LYS A 210 -1.18 0.96 25.32
C LYS A 210 -1.30 1.50 26.75
N GLY A 211 -1.88 0.74 27.68
CA GLY A 211 -2.11 1.07 29.09
C GLY A 211 -0.86 1.04 29.98
N PHE A 212 0.28 0.57 29.50
CA PHE A 212 1.49 0.44 30.30
C PHE A 212 2.04 1.81 30.72
N ASN A 213 2.14 2.04 32.02
CA ASN A 213 2.69 3.27 32.59
C ASN A 213 3.38 2.99 33.94
N LYS A 214 4.24 1.97 33.97
CA LYS A 214 5.08 1.64 35.13
C LYS A 214 6.53 1.98 34.85
N VAL A 215 7.27 2.31 35.91
CA VAL A 215 8.71 2.56 35.83
C VAL A 215 9.41 1.29 35.37
N VAL A 216 10.35 1.43 34.44
CA VAL A 216 11.25 0.35 34.02
C VAL A 216 12.59 0.60 34.68
N SER A 217 12.91 -0.24 35.67
CA SER A 217 14.18 -0.15 36.40
C SER A 217 15.35 -0.62 35.52
N PRO A 218 16.59 -0.22 35.86
CA PRO A 218 17.79 -0.87 35.33
C PRO A 218 17.72 -2.40 35.50
N ASP A 219 18.37 -3.13 34.60
CA ASP A 219 18.38 -4.61 34.54
C ASP A 219 17.03 -5.29 34.23
N THR A 220 15.94 -4.54 34.06
CA THR A 220 14.66 -5.10 33.61
C THR A 220 14.70 -5.52 32.14
N LEU A 221 15.31 -4.70 31.27
CA LEU A 221 15.37 -4.95 29.83
C LEU A 221 16.61 -5.80 29.48
N PRO A 222 16.46 -6.90 28.71
CA PRO A 222 17.57 -7.79 28.43
C PRO A 222 18.55 -7.18 27.42
N ASN A 223 19.84 -7.52 27.55
CA ASN A 223 20.92 -7.03 26.68
C ASN A 223 20.81 -7.48 25.21
N SER A 224 19.91 -8.40 24.87
CA SER A 224 19.61 -8.81 23.48
C SER A 224 18.59 -7.91 22.77
N LEU A 225 17.93 -7.01 23.49
CA LEU A 225 16.78 -6.26 22.99
C LEU A 225 17.20 -5.22 21.95
N THR A 226 16.75 -5.41 20.71
CA THR A 226 17.04 -4.49 19.59
C THR A 226 15.88 -3.55 19.28
N THR A 227 14.64 -3.94 19.58
CA THR A 227 13.43 -3.14 19.33
C THR A 227 12.57 -3.02 20.57
N LEU A 228 12.28 -1.78 20.96
CA LEU A 228 11.41 -1.46 22.10
C LEU A 228 10.33 -0.47 21.69
N THR A 229 9.07 -0.83 21.93
CA THR A 229 7.92 0.06 21.78
C THR A 229 7.18 0.20 23.11
N PHE A 230 7.08 1.43 23.61
CA PHE A 230 6.24 1.76 24.76
C PHE A 230 4.79 2.00 24.36
N GLY A 231 3.86 1.70 25.26
CA GLY A 231 2.43 1.93 25.05
C GLY A 231 2.03 3.39 25.17
N ASP A 232 0.90 3.75 24.55
CA ASP A 232 0.36 5.12 24.48
C ASP A 232 0.38 5.90 25.81
N TYR A 233 0.09 5.28 26.95
CA TYR A 233 0.01 5.94 28.25
C TYR A 233 1.34 6.01 29.02
N PHE A 234 2.43 5.46 28.49
CA PHE A 234 3.73 5.48 29.15
C PHE A 234 4.25 6.91 29.28
N ASN A 235 4.44 7.37 30.52
CA ASN A 235 4.97 8.70 30.81
C ASN A 235 5.85 8.70 32.06
N GLN A 236 6.67 7.66 32.21
CA GLN A 236 7.63 7.54 33.31
C GLN A 236 9.02 8.00 32.87
N VAL A 237 9.82 8.46 33.83
CA VAL A 237 11.23 8.82 33.59
C VAL A 237 11.99 7.55 33.19
N VAL A 238 12.82 7.66 32.16
CA VAL A 238 13.77 6.61 31.75
C VAL A 238 15.14 7.08 32.22
N SER A 239 15.69 6.40 33.23
CA SER A 239 16.99 6.75 33.79
C SER A 239 18.14 6.20 32.93
N PRO A 240 19.33 6.81 32.97
CA PRO A 240 20.54 6.22 32.40
C PRO A 240 20.76 4.78 32.86
N GLY A 241 21.14 3.90 31.93
CA GLY A 241 21.31 2.46 32.18
C GLY A 241 20.03 1.62 32.12
N THR A 242 18.83 2.22 32.00
CA THR A 242 17.58 1.46 31.80
C THR A 242 17.53 0.81 30.40
N LEU A 243 17.97 1.52 29.36
CA LEU A 243 17.92 1.04 27.97
C LEU A 243 19.18 0.23 27.63
N PRO A 244 19.05 -0.97 27.02
CA PRO A 244 20.20 -1.83 26.76
C PRO A 244 21.06 -1.33 25.58
N ASN A 245 22.37 -1.60 25.65
CA ASN A 245 23.37 -1.18 24.64
C ASN A 245 23.23 -1.86 23.26
N SER A 246 22.30 -2.79 23.10
CA SER A 246 21.95 -3.41 21.82
C SER A 246 20.74 -2.76 21.14
N LEU A 247 20.05 -1.83 21.81
CA LEU A 247 18.83 -1.23 21.30
C LEU A 247 19.10 -0.44 20.01
N ARG A 248 18.37 -0.76 18.95
CA ARG A 248 18.46 -0.13 17.62
C ARG A 248 17.27 0.76 17.35
N THR A 249 16.08 0.34 17.78
CA THR A 249 14.82 1.04 17.53
C THR A 249 14.09 1.28 18.85
N LEU A 250 13.76 2.55 19.10
CA LEU A 250 12.98 2.98 20.26
C LEU A 250 11.79 3.84 19.81
N THR A 251 10.60 3.41 20.23
CA THR A 251 9.35 4.15 20.01
C THR A 251 8.69 4.45 21.34
N PHE A 252 8.51 5.73 21.65
CA PHE A 252 7.74 6.18 22.80
C PHE A 252 6.24 6.28 22.47
N GLY A 253 5.41 6.00 23.48
CA GLY A 253 3.95 6.12 23.36
C GLY A 253 3.45 7.57 23.39
N ALA A 254 2.20 7.76 22.97
CA ALA A 254 1.56 9.05 22.79
C ALA A 254 1.66 10.04 23.96
N LYS A 255 1.67 9.57 25.22
CA LYS A 255 1.70 10.39 26.44
C LYS A 255 3.09 10.68 26.99
N PHE A 256 4.14 10.10 26.40
CA PHE A 256 5.50 10.32 26.88
C PHE A 256 5.91 11.78 26.72
N ASN A 257 6.19 12.45 27.82
CA ASN A 257 6.61 13.85 27.85
C ASN A 257 7.60 14.11 29.01
N GLN A 258 8.47 13.14 29.29
CA GLN A 258 9.54 13.29 30.28
C GLN A 258 10.83 13.78 29.63
N VAL A 259 11.66 14.48 30.41
CA VAL A 259 12.98 14.94 29.96
C VAL A 259 13.85 13.72 29.70
N VAL A 260 14.55 13.70 28.56
CA VAL A 260 15.57 12.69 28.23
C VAL A 260 16.93 13.33 28.48
N THR A 261 17.62 12.92 29.54
CA THR A 261 18.96 13.42 29.87
C THR A 261 20.03 12.72 29.04
N PRO A 262 21.23 13.31 28.89
CA PRO A 262 22.39 12.62 28.35
C PRO A 262 22.60 11.24 28.99
N ASP A 263 23.22 10.33 28.23
CA ASP A 263 23.46 8.91 28.60
C ASP A 263 22.21 8.03 28.81
N THR A 264 21.00 8.58 28.60
CA THR A 264 19.75 7.79 28.66
C THR A 264 19.58 6.92 27.42
N LEU A 265 19.87 7.48 26.24
CA LEU A 265 19.74 6.78 24.96
C LEU A 265 21.05 6.04 24.64
N PRO A 266 21.01 4.73 24.33
CA PRO A 266 22.22 3.97 24.08
C PRO A 266 22.86 4.38 22.75
N ASN A 267 24.20 4.39 22.70
CA ASN A 267 24.98 4.77 21.50
C ASN A 267 24.66 3.92 20.27
N SER A 268 24.04 2.76 20.44
CA SER A 268 23.70 1.88 19.34
C SER A 268 22.38 2.21 18.65
N LEU A 269 21.59 3.14 19.20
CA LEU A 269 20.27 3.49 18.70
C LEU A 269 20.38 4.16 17.32
N THR A 270 19.66 3.64 16.35
CA THR A 270 19.62 4.17 14.97
C THR A 270 18.30 4.84 14.65
N THR A 271 17.19 4.39 15.28
CA THR A 271 15.84 4.92 15.06
C THR A 271 15.19 5.32 16.37
N LEU A 272 14.76 6.58 16.45
CA LEU A 272 14.04 7.14 17.59
C LEU A 272 12.75 7.82 17.14
N THR A 273 11.63 7.41 17.74
CA THR A 273 10.32 8.03 17.53
C THR A 273 9.73 8.47 18.85
N PHE A 274 9.46 9.77 18.99
CA PHE A 274 8.74 10.34 20.11
C PHE A 274 7.22 10.30 19.88
N GLY A 275 6.46 10.13 20.95
CA GLY A 275 5.00 10.10 20.90
C GLY A 275 4.35 11.48 20.89
N TYR A 276 3.05 11.51 20.62
CA TYR A 276 2.22 12.71 20.39
C TYR A 276 2.48 13.90 21.35
N ASP A 277 2.53 13.68 22.66
CA ASP A 277 2.61 14.73 23.70
C ASP A 277 4.05 15.19 24.01
N PHE A 278 5.10 14.57 23.44
CA PHE A 278 6.49 14.94 23.73
C PHE A 278 6.79 16.38 23.31
N ASN A 279 7.17 17.22 24.26
CA ASN A 279 7.51 18.62 24.05
C ASN A 279 8.59 19.11 25.04
N GLN A 280 9.56 18.25 25.37
CA GLN A 280 10.69 18.59 26.22
C GLN A 280 11.88 19.10 25.41
N VAL A 281 12.71 19.94 26.04
CA VAL A 281 13.95 20.42 25.42
C VAL A 281 14.91 19.25 25.23
N VAL A 282 15.53 19.16 24.06
CA VAL A 282 16.57 18.18 23.74
C VAL A 282 17.91 18.92 23.73
N THR A 283 18.71 18.71 24.76
CA THR A 283 20.03 19.34 24.91
C THR A 283 21.11 18.62 24.09
N PRO A 284 22.20 19.29 23.70
CA PRO A 284 23.36 18.63 23.11
C PRO A 284 23.85 17.45 23.95
N GLY A 285 24.22 16.35 23.29
CA GLY A 285 24.62 15.11 23.93
C GLY A 285 23.48 14.18 24.37
N THR A 286 22.21 14.61 24.29
CA THR A 286 21.06 13.74 24.56
C THR A 286 20.87 12.68 23.46
N LEU A 287 21.01 13.06 22.19
CA LEU A 287 20.83 12.16 21.05
C LEU A 287 22.14 11.42 20.72
N PRO A 288 22.11 10.09 20.51
CA PRO A 288 23.33 9.31 20.30
C PRO A 288 23.93 9.51 18.90
N ASN A 289 25.25 9.38 18.81
CA ASN A 289 26.04 9.65 17.60
C ASN A 289 25.81 8.70 16.41
N ASN A 290 25.08 7.59 16.59
CA ASN A 290 24.72 6.66 15.52
C ASN A 290 23.26 6.79 15.07
N LEU A 291 22.52 7.77 15.60
CA LEU A 291 21.11 7.96 15.26
C LEU A 291 20.97 8.41 13.80
N THR A 292 20.27 7.63 12.99
CA THR A 292 20.06 7.92 11.56
C THR A 292 18.66 8.46 11.28
N THR A 293 17.66 8.05 12.07
CA THR A 293 16.26 8.45 11.90
C THR A 293 15.68 8.99 13.19
N LEU A 294 15.18 10.22 13.14
CA LEU A 294 14.51 10.90 14.25
C LEU A 294 13.13 11.41 13.82
N THR A 295 12.10 11.01 14.57
CA THR A 295 10.74 11.52 14.42
C THR A 295 10.27 12.14 15.74
N PHE A 296 9.94 13.42 15.70
CA PHE A 296 9.37 14.13 16.84
C PHE A 296 7.85 13.92 16.97
N GLY A 297 7.36 14.01 18.20
CA GLY A 297 5.95 13.95 18.54
C GLY A 297 5.16 15.16 18.06
N ALA A 298 3.84 15.00 17.88
CA ALA A 298 2.98 16.05 17.33
C ALA A 298 3.07 17.39 18.06
N LYS A 299 3.21 17.41 19.40
CA LYS A 299 3.29 18.62 20.23
C LYS A 299 4.69 19.22 20.36
N PHE A 300 5.71 18.60 19.77
CA PHE A 300 7.07 19.09 19.90
C PHE A 300 7.21 20.46 19.23
N ASN A 301 7.52 21.48 20.02
CA ASN A 301 7.68 22.86 19.56
C ASN A 301 8.78 23.58 20.36
N GLN A 302 9.84 22.87 20.71
CA GLN A 302 11.02 23.43 21.37
C GLN A 302 12.08 23.86 20.36
N VAL A 303 12.89 24.84 20.73
CA VAL A 303 14.03 25.29 19.91
C VAL A 303 15.06 24.17 19.84
N VAL A 304 15.57 23.89 18.64
CA VAL A 304 16.68 22.96 18.41
C VAL A 304 17.93 23.78 18.17
N THR A 305 18.86 23.75 19.13
CA THR A 305 20.13 24.47 19.04
C THR A 305 21.15 23.69 18.19
N PRO A 306 22.21 24.36 17.68
CA PRO A 306 23.37 23.67 17.13
C PRO A 306 23.89 22.58 18.09
N ASP A 307 24.50 21.54 17.52
CA ASP A 307 25.04 20.36 18.22
C ASP A 307 24.00 19.46 18.94
N THR A 308 22.71 19.81 18.91
CA THR A 308 21.64 18.93 19.41
C THR A 308 21.43 17.70 18.51
N LEU A 309 21.45 17.88 17.19
CA LEU A 309 21.22 16.82 16.21
C LEU A 309 22.54 16.14 15.83
N PRO A 310 22.65 14.80 15.88
CA PRO A 310 23.91 14.12 15.59
C PRO A 310 24.26 14.12 14.10
N ASN A 311 25.56 14.15 13.80
CA ASN A 311 26.10 14.16 12.42
C ASN A 311 25.86 12.86 11.62
N SER A 312 25.27 11.83 12.23
CA SER A 312 24.83 10.61 11.56
C SER A 312 23.40 10.69 11.02
N LEU A 313 22.64 11.73 11.40
CA LEU A 313 21.21 11.81 11.13
C LEU A 313 20.94 12.02 9.64
N THR A 314 20.23 11.09 9.01
CA THR A 314 19.88 11.14 7.58
C THR A 314 18.41 11.52 7.37
N THR A 315 17.53 11.16 8.31
CA THR A 315 16.10 11.44 8.24
C THR A 315 15.61 12.15 9.49
N LEU A 316 14.99 13.32 9.29
CA LEU A 316 14.38 14.12 10.35
C LEU A 316 12.94 14.48 9.99
N THR A 317 12.02 14.12 10.89
CA THR A 317 10.60 14.51 10.81
C THR A 317 10.21 15.29 12.05
N PHE A 318 9.79 16.54 11.86
CA PHE A 318 9.20 17.36 12.92
C PHE A 318 7.70 17.06 13.11
N GLY A 319 7.22 17.26 14.33
CA GLY A 319 5.82 17.06 14.69
C GLY A 319 4.89 18.19 14.24
N TYR A 320 3.58 17.95 14.32
CA TYR A 320 2.52 18.86 13.88
C TYR A 320 2.69 20.33 14.34
N ASP A 321 2.99 20.56 15.62
CA ASP A 321 3.07 21.88 16.27
C ASP A 321 4.44 22.57 16.15
N PHE A 322 5.44 21.93 15.53
CA PHE A 322 6.77 22.51 15.43
C PHE A 322 6.76 23.78 14.56
N ASN A 323 7.07 24.92 15.17
CA ASN A 323 7.10 26.22 14.51
C ASN A 323 8.21 27.13 15.07
N GLN A 324 9.35 26.55 15.41
CA GLN A 324 10.54 27.29 15.87
C GLN A 324 11.48 27.62 14.71
N VAL A 325 12.24 28.70 14.85
CA VAL A 325 13.26 29.10 13.86
C VAL A 325 14.38 28.06 13.85
N VAL A 326 14.80 27.64 12.65
CA VAL A 326 15.96 26.76 12.46
C VAL A 326 17.12 27.60 11.93
N THR A 327 18.13 27.80 12.77
CA THR A 327 19.31 28.61 12.43
C THR A 327 20.34 27.79 11.64
N PRO A 328 21.21 28.44 10.83
CA PRO A 328 22.35 27.77 10.20
C PRO A 328 23.20 27.01 11.23
N GLY A 329 23.62 25.79 10.87
CA GLY A 329 24.37 24.89 11.75
C GLY A 329 23.52 24.01 12.67
N THR A 330 22.19 24.23 12.76
CA THR A 330 21.30 23.34 13.53
C THR A 330 21.10 21.98 12.86
N LEU A 331 20.94 21.95 11.53
CA LEU A 331 20.71 20.72 10.76
C LEU A 331 22.06 20.07 10.39
N PRO A 332 22.23 18.75 10.60
CA PRO A 332 23.50 18.08 10.34
C PRO A 332 23.77 17.90 8.84
N ASN A 333 25.06 17.90 8.46
CA ASN A 333 25.52 17.78 7.07
C ASN A 333 25.27 16.40 6.42
N SER A 334 24.78 15.43 7.18
CA SER A 334 24.40 14.10 6.70
C SER A 334 22.92 14.02 6.29
N LEU A 335 22.12 15.04 6.61
CA LEU A 335 20.67 14.98 6.48
C LEU A 335 20.25 14.93 5.01
N THR A 336 19.56 13.86 4.61
CA THR A 336 19.09 13.65 3.23
C THR A 336 17.58 13.90 3.11
N THR A 337 16.82 13.64 4.18
CA THR A 337 15.36 13.81 4.21
C THR A 337 14.93 14.67 5.37
N LEU A 338 14.20 15.76 5.07
CA LEU A 338 13.63 16.67 6.05
C LEU A 338 12.14 16.87 5.80
N THR A 339 11.33 16.61 6.82
CA THR A 339 9.90 16.93 6.84
C THR A 339 9.59 17.88 7.98
N PHE A 340 9.08 19.06 7.65
CA PHE A 340 8.63 20.03 8.63
C PHE A 340 7.22 19.72 9.15
N GLY A 341 6.96 20.19 10.37
CA GLY A 341 5.66 20.08 11.04
C GLY A 341 4.55 20.85 10.35
N HIS A 342 3.29 20.41 10.51
CA HIS A 342 2.12 21.02 9.87
C HIS A 342 2.00 22.55 10.09
N THR A 343 2.36 23.03 11.28
CA THR A 343 2.29 24.45 11.68
C THR A 343 3.55 25.26 11.37
N PHE A 344 4.62 24.63 10.88
CA PHE A 344 5.87 25.30 10.58
C PHE A 344 5.67 26.40 9.54
N ASN A 345 5.95 27.65 9.92
CA ASN A 345 5.82 28.81 9.08
C ASN A 345 6.89 29.87 9.39
N GLN A 346 8.09 29.41 9.75
CA GLN A 346 9.25 30.29 9.98
C GLN A 346 10.05 30.49 8.71
N VAL A 347 10.74 31.63 8.62
CA VAL A 347 11.65 31.91 7.50
C VAL A 347 12.83 30.94 7.55
N VAL A 348 13.14 30.31 6.42
CA VAL A 348 14.34 29.48 6.25
C VAL A 348 15.39 30.34 5.55
N SER A 349 16.48 30.66 6.24
CA SER A 349 17.55 31.50 5.70
C SER A 349 18.55 30.68 4.88
N PRO A 350 19.27 31.30 3.92
CA PRO A 350 20.40 30.65 3.25
C PRO A 350 21.40 30.06 4.25
N GLY A 351 21.87 28.84 3.97
CA GLY A 351 22.77 28.10 4.86
C GLY A 351 22.08 27.34 6.00
N THR A 352 20.76 27.47 6.19
CA THR A 352 20.01 26.63 7.15
C THR A 352 19.90 25.18 6.68
N LEU A 353 19.60 24.95 5.40
CA LEU A 353 19.44 23.61 4.83
C LEU A 353 20.80 23.04 4.39
N PRO A 354 21.16 21.79 4.79
CA PRO A 354 22.46 21.21 4.47
C PRO A 354 22.55 20.78 2.99
N ASN A 355 23.76 20.82 2.44
CA ASN A 355 24.06 20.44 1.04
C ASN A 355 23.91 18.95 0.72
N SER A 356 23.59 18.12 1.70
CA SER A 356 23.26 16.70 1.54
C SER A 356 21.77 16.45 1.28
N LEU A 357 20.92 17.46 1.50
CA LEU A 357 19.48 17.30 1.51
C LEU A 357 18.95 17.00 0.10
N THR A 358 18.30 15.85 -0.07
CA THR A 358 17.72 15.43 -1.36
C THR A 358 16.19 15.56 -1.35
N THR A 359 15.56 15.39 -0.19
CA THR A 359 14.09 15.46 -0.04
C THR A 359 13.70 16.48 1.03
N LEU A 360 12.87 17.45 0.63
CA LEU A 360 12.32 18.46 1.52
C LEU A 360 10.80 18.53 1.39
N THR A 361 10.11 18.39 2.52
CA THR A 361 8.67 18.62 2.63
C THR A 361 8.38 19.71 3.64
N PHE A 362 7.73 20.78 3.19
CA PHE A 362 7.25 21.85 4.06
C PHE A 362 5.90 21.52 4.71
N GLY A 363 5.66 22.10 5.87
CA GLY A 363 4.42 22.00 6.62
C GLY A 363 3.23 22.66 5.94
N TYR A 364 2.02 22.18 6.23
CA TYR A 364 0.75 22.67 5.68
C TYR A 364 0.58 24.20 5.71
N TYR A 365 0.98 24.86 6.80
CA TYR A 365 0.84 26.32 6.98
C TYR A 365 2.06 27.13 6.48
N PHE A 366 3.10 26.49 5.94
CA PHE A 366 4.28 27.19 5.45
C PHE A 366 3.93 28.12 4.29
N ASN A 367 4.17 29.42 4.47
CA ASN A 367 3.90 30.46 3.47
C ASN A 367 4.92 31.60 3.53
N GLN A 368 6.18 31.27 3.84
CA GLN A 368 7.28 32.23 3.83
C GLN A 368 7.95 32.31 2.46
N VAL A 369 8.56 33.45 2.17
CA VAL A 369 9.34 33.64 0.94
C VAL A 369 10.58 32.74 0.98
N VAL A 370 10.85 32.04 -0.11
CA VAL A 370 12.06 31.24 -0.28
C VAL A 370 13.01 31.99 -1.22
N SER A 371 14.03 32.63 -0.65
CA SER A 371 15.01 33.41 -1.40
C SER A 371 16.03 32.50 -2.13
N PRO A 372 16.61 32.95 -3.25
CA PRO A 372 17.72 32.25 -3.89
C PRO A 372 18.85 31.90 -2.91
N GLY A 373 19.42 30.70 -3.06
CA GLY A 373 20.44 30.17 -2.14
C GLY A 373 19.89 29.53 -0.85
N THR A 374 18.58 29.54 -0.62
CA THR A 374 17.96 28.84 0.53
C THR A 374 17.92 27.33 0.32
N LEU A 375 17.52 26.89 -0.88
CA LEU A 375 17.40 25.48 -1.23
C LEU A 375 18.78 24.94 -1.68
N PRO A 376 19.24 23.78 -1.16
CA PRO A 376 20.55 23.26 -1.49
C PRO A 376 20.60 22.64 -2.90
N ASN A 377 21.78 22.68 -3.53
CA ASN A 377 22.02 22.17 -4.89
C ASN A 377 21.92 20.64 -5.04
N SER A 378 21.73 19.90 -3.95
CA SER A 378 21.49 18.46 -3.92
C SER A 378 20.01 18.09 -3.98
N LEU A 379 19.11 19.06 -3.82
CA LEU A 379 17.69 18.79 -3.62
C LEU A 379 17.05 18.24 -4.91
N THR A 380 16.48 17.04 -4.84
CA THR A 380 15.83 16.37 -5.97
C THR A 380 14.31 16.40 -5.85
N THR A 381 13.79 16.37 -4.63
CA THR A 381 12.34 16.37 -4.35
C THR A 381 11.97 17.51 -3.41
N LEU A 382 11.04 18.36 -3.86
CA LEU A 382 10.49 19.47 -3.08
C LEU A 382 8.97 19.42 -3.07
N THR A 383 8.40 19.41 -1.87
CA THR A 383 6.96 19.53 -1.64
C THR A 383 6.67 20.74 -0.77
N PHE A 384 5.92 21.69 -1.32
CA PHE A 384 5.39 22.82 -0.55
C PHE A 384 4.10 22.43 0.18
N GLY A 385 3.88 23.03 1.35
CA GLY A 385 2.63 22.86 2.09
C GLY A 385 1.46 23.62 1.49
N ASP A 386 0.24 23.26 1.90
CA ASP A 386 -0.99 23.73 1.26
C ASP A 386 -1.14 25.24 1.20
N TYR A 387 -0.74 25.98 2.23
CA TYR A 387 -0.86 27.44 2.29
C TYR A 387 0.23 28.20 1.54
N PHE A 388 1.24 27.52 0.99
CA PHE A 388 2.31 28.18 0.26
C PHE A 388 1.76 28.87 -0.99
N ASN A 389 1.85 30.20 -1.01
CA ASN A 389 1.38 31.03 -2.12
C ASN A 389 2.29 32.25 -2.33
N GLN A 390 3.60 32.08 -2.10
CA GLN A 390 4.60 33.11 -2.36
C GLN A 390 5.14 32.99 -3.79
N VAL A 391 5.62 34.11 -4.35
CA VAL A 391 6.26 34.12 -5.66
C VAL A 391 7.59 33.36 -5.59
N VAL A 392 7.80 32.45 -6.54
CA VAL A 392 9.08 31.73 -6.69
C VAL A 392 9.89 32.42 -7.79
N SER A 393 10.93 33.14 -7.39
CA SER A 393 11.77 33.89 -8.32
C SER A 393 12.75 32.96 -9.07
N PRO A 394 13.20 33.33 -10.29
CA PRO A 394 14.29 32.63 -10.96
C PRO A 394 15.53 32.48 -10.07
N GLY A 395 16.14 31.30 -10.10
CA GLY A 395 17.29 30.97 -9.23
C GLY A 395 16.93 30.52 -7.81
N THR A 396 15.65 30.53 -7.41
CA THR A 396 15.22 29.96 -6.12
C THR A 396 15.30 28.43 -6.13
N LEU A 397 14.83 27.78 -7.20
CA LEU A 397 14.81 26.32 -7.32
C LEU A 397 16.15 25.79 -7.85
N PRO A 398 16.78 24.79 -7.21
CA PRO A 398 18.07 24.28 -7.62
C PRO A 398 17.97 23.42 -8.88
N ASN A 399 19.04 23.42 -9.70
CA ASN A 399 19.08 22.67 -10.96
C ASN A 399 19.01 21.14 -10.79
N SER A 400 19.28 20.61 -9.60
CA SER A 400 19.14 19.18 -9.28
C SER A 400 17.69 18.71 -9.14
N LEU A 401 16.73 19.63 -9.04
CA LEU A 401 15.35 19.31 -8.70
C LEU A 401 14.67 18.56 -9.84
N THR A 402 14.19 17.35 -9.55
CA THR A 402 13.47 16.48 -10.50
C THR A 402 11.97 16.47 -10.23
N THR A 403 11.57 16.63 -8.97
CA THR A 403 10.17 16.54 -8.55
C THR A 403 9.78 17.78 -7.76
N LEU A 404 8.76 18.49 -8.23
CA LEU A 404 8.20 19.67 -7.58
C LEU A 404 6.69 19.53 -7.40
N THR A 405 6.23 19.65 -6.17
CA THR A 405 4.81 19.68 -5.82
C THR A 405 4.47 20.98 -5.09
N PHE A 406 3.55 21.76 -5.67
CA PHE A 406 2.97 22.93 -5.02
C PHE A 406 1.76 22.57 -4.16
N GLY A 407 1.60 23.25 -3.04
CA GLY A 407 0.46 23.06 -2.14
C GLY A 407 -0.84 23.67 -2.64
N HIS A 408 -1.95 23.26 -2.03
CA HIS A 408 -3.33 23.57 -2.42
C HIS A 408 -3.57 25.03 -2.88
N TYR A 409 -3.11 26.03 -2.15
CA TYR A 409 -3.44 27.44 -2.38
C TYR A 409 -2.45 28.17 -3.30
N PHE A 410 -1.42 27.51 -3.82
CA PHE A 410 -0.46 28.14 -4.72
C PHE A 410 -1.15 28.63 -6.00
N ASN A 411 -1.09 29.93 -6.25
CA ASN A 411 -1.71 30.59 -7.40
C ASN A 411 -0.92 31.82 -7.86
N GLN A 412 0.41 31.72 -7.82
CA GLN A 412 1.31 32.76 -8.34
C GLN A 412 1.68 32.49 -9.79
N VAL A 413 2.08 33.55 -10.50
CA VAL A 413 2.63 33.41 -11.85
C VAL A 413 3.98 32.72 -11.76
N VAL A 414 4.19 31.71 -12.61
CA VAL A 414 5.50 31.06 -12.78
C VAL A 414 6.12 31.67 -14.04
N SER A 415 7.19 32.43 -13.88
CA SER A 415 7.88 33.09 -14.99
C SER A 415 8.88 32.14 -15.67
N PRO A 416 9.23 32.38 -16.94
CA PRO A 416 10.35 31.68 -17.60
C PRO A 416 11.63 31.76 -16.76
N GLY A 417 12.35 30.64 -16.67
CA GLY A 417 13.55 30.52 -15.85
C GLY A 417 13.31 30.27 -14.35
N THR A 418 12.05 30.25 -13.87
CA THR A 418 11.74 29.83 -12.49
C THR A 418 11.92 28.33 -12.29
N LEU A 419 11.45 27.51 -13.22
CA LEU A 419 11.53 26.04 -13.13
C LEU A 419 12.90 25.54 -13.65
N PRO A 420 13.58 24.64 -12.92
CA PRO A 420 14.91 24.16 -13.30
C PRO A 420 14.87 23.17 -14.46
N ASN A 421 15.95 23.15 -15.24
CA ASN A 421 16.06 22.39 -16.50
C ASN A 421 16.06 20.86 -16.38
N ASN A 422 16.20 20.31 -15.16
CA ASN A 422 16.15 18.86 -14.91
C ASN A 422 14.82 18.40 -14.30
N LEU A 423 13.83 19.29 -14.16
CA LEU A 423 12.54 18.96 -13.59
C LEU A 423 11.78 17.98 -14.49
N THR A 424 11.47 16.79 -13.99
CA THR A 424 10.74 15.75 -14.73
C THR A 424 9.27 15.69 -14.32
N THR A 425 8.96 16.00 -13.07
CA THR A 425 7.61 15.93 -12.50
C THR A 425 7.22 17.26 -11.87
N LEU A 426 6.12 17.83 -12.35
CA LEU A 426 5.52 19.05 -11.82
C LEU A 426 4.04 18.81 -11.48
N THR A 427 3.69 19.08 -10.22
CA THR A 427 2.31 19.06 -9.75
C THR A 427 1.94 20.43 -9.20
N PHE A 428 0.96 21.07 -9.81
CA PHE A 428 0.34 22.28 -9.29
C PHE A 428 -0.72 21.95 -8.23
N GLY A 429 -0.80 22.79 -7.20
CA GLY A 429 -1.85 22.70 -6.19
C GLY A 429 -3.22 23.12 -6.73
N LYS A 430 -4.30 22.72 -6.04
CA LYS A 430 -5.65 22.83 -6.61
C LYS A 430 -6.07 24.26 -6.99
N GLY A 431 -5.61 25.27 -6.25
CA GLY A 431 -5.90 26.69 -6.45
C GLY A 431 -5.20 27.35 -7.64
N PHE A 432 -4.23 26.68 -8.27
CA PHE A 432 -3.47 27.24 -9.38
C PHE A 432 -4.38 27.51 -10.60
N ASN A 433 -4.44 28.76 -11.03
CA ASN A 433 -5.22 29.20 -12.18
C ASN A 433 -4.58 30.40 -12.89
N LYS A 434 -3.26 30.36 -13.06
CA LYS A 434 -2.51 31.35 -13.85
C LYS A 434 -2.17 30.82 -15.23
N VAL A 435 -2.02 31.72 -16.18
CA VAL A 435 -1.57 31.38 -17.54
C VAL A 435 -0.13 30.86 -17.45
N VAL A 436 0.12 29.72 -18.07
CA VAL A 436 1.49 29.21 -18.27
C VAL A 436 1.95 29.72 -19.63
N SER A 437 2.98 30.55 -19.65
CA SER A 437 3.50 31.12 -20.89
C SER A 437 4.47 30.14 -21.58
N PRO A 438 4.72 30.26 -22.88
CA PRO A 438 5.84 29.59 -23.53
C PRO A 438 7.15 29.78 -22.76
N ASP A 439 8.05 28.81 -22.86
CA ASP A 439 9.35 28.76 -22.17
C ASP A 439 9.30 28.70 -20.63
N THR A 440 8.10 28.61 -20.03
CA THR A 440 7.95 28.45 -18.57
C THR A 440 8.25 27.01 -18.13
N LEU A 441 7.78 26.01 -18.89
CA LEU A 441 7.94 24.60 -18.57
C LEU A 441 9.27 24.07 -19.18
N PRO A 442 10.12 23.39 -18.40
CA PRO A 442 11.42 22.94 -18.88
C PRO A 442 11.30 21.73 -19.83
N ASN A 443 12.23 21.62 -20.78
CA ASN A 443 12.26 20.56 -21.80
C ASN A 443 12.56 19.14 -21.26
N SER A 444 12.84 18.99 -19.96
CA SER A 444 12.97 17.71 -19.28
C SER A 444 11.65 17.17 -18.74
N LEU A 445 10.58 17.98 -18.73
CA LEU A 445 9.35 17.67 -18.02
C LEU A 445 8.60 16.52 -18.70
N THR A 446 8.42 15.41 -17.98
CA THR A 446 7.72 14.20 -18.46
C THR A 446 6.29 14.12 -17.94
N THR A 447 6.05 14.64 -16.74
CA THR A 447 4.76 14.55 -16.05
C THR A 447 4.31 15.91 -15.56
N LEU A 448 3.12 16.32 -16.00
CA LEU A 448 2.49 17.58 -15.61
C LEU A 448 1.07 17.33 -15.09
N THR A 449 0.82 17.75 -13.85
CA THR A 449 -0.50 17.73 -13.23
C THR A 449 -0.94 19.15 -12.90
N PHE A 450 -2.05 19.59 -13.48
CA PHE A 450 -2.69 20.85 -13.15
C PHE A 450 -3.65 20.72 -11.96
N GLY A 451 -3.78 21.79 -11.19
CA GLY A 451 -4.72 21.87 -10.07
C GLY A 451 -6.18 21.98 -10.48
N ASP A 452 -7.10 21.67 -9.54
CA ASP A 452 -8.55 21.64 -9.80
C ASP A 452 -9.10 22.90 -10.46
N TYR A 453 -8.68 24.09 -10.04
CA TYR A 453 -9.19 25.38 -10.53
C TYR A 453 -8.52 25.87 -11.81
N PHE A 454 -7.52 25.16 -12.34
CA PHE A 454 -6.86 25.55 -13.58
C PHE A 454 -7.84 25.51 -14.75
N ASN A 455 -8.11 26.68 -15.33
CA ASN A 455 -9.01 26.82 -16.48
C ASN A 455 -8.54 27.93 -17.44
N GLN A 456 -7.23 28.02 -17.65
CA GLN A 456 -6.62 28.93 -18.61
C GLN A 456 -6.39 28.24 -19.96
N VAL A 457 -6.36 29.02 -21.04
CA VAL A 457 -6.01 28.51 -22.37
C VAL A 457 -4.54 28.08 -22.35
N VAL A 458 -4.26 26.90 -22.92
CA VAL A 458 -2.89 26.41 -23.15
C VAL A 458 -2.56 26.67 -24.62
N SER A 459 -1.69 27.63 -24.90
CA SER A 459 -1.32 27.98 -26.28
C SER A 459 -0.31 26.97 -26.86
N PRO A 460 -0.31 26.74 -28.19
CA PRO A 460 0.73 25.97 -28.86
C PRO A 460 2.15 26.47 -28.48
N GLY A 461 3.07 25.53 -28.28
CA GLY A 461 4.44 25.83 -27.81
C GLY A 461 4.59 25.99 -26.29
N THR A 462 3.51 25.98 -25.51
CA THR A 462 3.59 26.03 -24.03
C THR A 462 4.05 24.71 -23.42
N LEU A 463 3.60 23.58 -23.98
CA LEU A 463 3.88 22.24 -23.46
C LEU A 463 5.14 21.67 -24.13
N PRO A 464 6.18 21.26 -23.36
CA PRO A 464 7.43 20.76 -23.93
C PRO A 464 7.26 19.37 -24.57
N ASN A 465 8.08 19.10 -25.58
CA ASN A 465 8.07 17.86 -26.37
C ASN A 465 8.57 16.60 -25.62
N SER A 466 8.92 16.73 -24.34
CA SER A 466 9.28 15.62 -23.46
C SER A 466 8.08 15.05 -22.69
N LEU A 467 6.94 15.76 -22.64
CA LEU A 467 5.80 15.38 -21.82
C LEU A 467 5.19 14.07 -22.31
N THR A 468 5.12 13.08 -21.42
CA THR A 468 4.47 11.80 -21.66
C THR A 468 3.12 11.71 -20.97
N THR A 469 2.93 12.45 -19.87
CA THR A 469 1.70 12.43 -19.06
C THR A 469 1.22 13.83 -18.74
N ILE A 470 -0.05 14.11 -19.08
CA ILE A 470 -0.75 15.34 -18.69
C ILE A 470 -2.06 14.99 -17.98
N THR A 471 -2.27 15.62 -16.83
CA THR A 471 -3.54 15.56 -16.09
C THR A 471 -4.08 16.96 -15.89
N PHE A 472 -5.27 17.24 -16.43
CA PHE A 472 -6.01 18.47 -16.19
C PHE A 472 -6.92 18.36 -14.96
N GLY A 473 -6.97 19.42 -14.16
CA GLY A 473 -7.79 19.48 -12.95
C GLY A 473 -9.28 19.68 -13.19
N TYR A 474 -10.07 19.53 -12.13
CA TYR A 474 -11.55 19.50 -12.12
C TYR A 474 -12.26 20.49 -13.05
N TYR A 475 -11.87 21.77 -13.05
CA TYR A 475 -12.57 22.87 -13.72
C TYR A 475 -12.09 23.15 -15.14
N PHE A 476 -11.02 22.51 -15.61
CA PHE A 476 -10.49 22.75 -16.95
C PHE A 476 -11.55 22.45 -18.02
N ASN A 477 -11.88 23.46 -18.82
CA ASN A 477 -12.87 23.38 -19.88
C ASN A 477 -12.57 24.37 -21.03
N GLN A 478 -11.28 24.60 -21.31
CA GLN A 478 -10.85 25.39 -22.45
C GLN A 478 -10.70 24.52 -23.70
N VAL A 479 -10.83 25.13 -24.88
CA VAL A 479 -10.57 24.45 -26.15
C VAL A 479 -9.07 24.12 -26.22
N VAL A 480 -8.76 22.89 -26.62
CA VAL A 480 -7.39 22.45 -26.91
C VAL A 480 -7.24 22.48 -28.44
N SER A 481 -6.44 23.41 -28.96
CA SER A 481 -6.23 23.56 -30.40
C SER A 481 -5.20 22.54 -30.92
N PRO A 482 -5.28 22.12 -32.20
CA PRO A 482 -4.22 21.35 -32.85
C PRO A 482 -2.84 21.97 -32.65
N GLY A 483 -1.83 21.12 -32.39
CA GLY A 483 -0.47 21.56 -32.08
C GLY A 483 -0.23 22.01 -30.63
N THR A 484 -1.25 22.00 -29.76
CA THR A 484 -1.09 22.30 -28.33
C THR A 484 -0.44 21.15 -27.57
N LEU A 485 -0.90 19.92 -27.81
CA LEU A 485 -0.41 18.72 -27.13
C LEU A 485 0.86 18.20 -27.85
N PRO A 486 1.93 17.86 -27.10
CA PRO A 486 3.19 17.43 -27.70
C PRO A 486 3.11 15.99 -28.25
N ASN A 487 3.90 15.71 -29.30
CA ASN A 487 3.94 14.42 -30.00
C ASN A 487 4.54 13.26 -29.18
N SER A 488 5.04 13.53 -27.98
CA SER A 488 5.54 12.54 -27.03
C SER A 488 4.46 12.03 -26.06
N LEU A 489 3.30 12.68 -26.02
CA LEU A 489 2.27 12.44 -25.00
C LEU A 489 1.66 11.04 -25.17
N THR A 490 1.76 10.20 -24.15
CA THR A 490 1.19 8.84 -24.15
C THR A 490 -0.07 8.75 -23.29
N THR A 491 -0.17 9.57 -22.25
CA THR A 491 -1.30 9.58 -21.30
C THR A 491 -1.89 10.98 -21.16
N LEU A 492 -3.19 11.10 -21.43
CA LEU A 492 -3.95 12.33 -21.26
C LEU A 492 -5.21 12.08 -20.43
N THR A 493 -5.35 12.85 -19.35
CA THR A 493 -6.54 12.84 -18.50
C THR A 493 -7.16 14.23 -18.46
N PHE A 494 -8.42 14.34 -18.89
CA PHE A 494 -9.21 15.56 -18.76
C PHE A 494 -9.96 15.63 -17.43
N GLY A 495 -10.07 16.85 -16.90
CA GLY A 495 -10.79 17.13 -15.67
C GLY A 495 -12.31 17.02 -15.79
N VAL A 496 -12.99 16.93 -14.64
CA VAL A 496 -14.43 16.67 -14.51
C VAL A 496 -15.31 17.55 -15.40
N LYS A 497 -14.99 18.85 -15.54
CA LYS A 497 -15.80 19.84 -16.26
C LYS A 497 -15.53 19.90 -17.76
N PHE A 498 -14.48 19.24 -18.26
CA PHE A 498 -14.13 19.30 -19.67
C PHE A 498 -15.27 18.78 -20.55
N ASN A 499 -15.74 19.61 -21.46
CA ASN A 499 -16.83 19.32 -22.39
C ASN A 499 -16.69 20.12 -23.70
N GLN A 500 -15.45 20.39 -24.12
CA GLN A 500 -15.17 21.02 -25.41
C GLN A 500 -15.06 19.98 -26.52
N VAL A 501 -15.36 20.40 -27.75
CA VAL A 501 -15.14 19.56 -28.94
C VAL A 501 -13.64 19.36 -29.12
N VAL A 502 -13.23 18.11 -29.34
CA VAL A 502 -11.85 17.76 -29.69
C VAL A 502 -11.80 17.61 -31.21
N LEU A 503 -11.06 18.48 -31.89
CA LEU A 503 -10.96 18.46 -33.35
C LEU A 503 -9.94 17.41 -33.83
N PRO A 504 -10.10 16.84 -35.04
CA PRO A 504 -9.06 16.04 -35.69
C PRO A 504 -7.70 16.73 -35.69
N GLY A 505 -6.64 15.98 -35.40
CA GLY A 505 -5.27 16.52 -35.26
C GLY A 505 -4.97 17.21 -33.91
N THR A 506 -5.93 17.27 -32.97
CA THR A 506 -5.68 17.78 -31.61
C THR A 506 -4.90 16.79 -30.75
N LEU A 507 -5.27 15.51 -30.81
CA LEU A 507 -4.63 14.45 -30.04
C LEU A 507 -3.39 13.93 -30.78
N PRO A 508 -2.23 13.81 -30.11
CA PRO A 508 -0.99 13.42 -30.76
C PRO A 508 -0.97 11.92 -31.10
N ASN A 509 -0.23 11.55 -32.16
CA ASN A 509 -0.15 10.18 -32.66
C ASN A 509 0.56 9.20 -31.72
N SER A 510 1.17 9.65 -30.63
CA SER A 510 1.78 8.82 -29.58
C SER A 510 0.79 8.40 -28.48
N LEU A 511 -0.41 8.98 -28.43
CA LEU A 511 -1.32 8.85 -27.30
C LEU A 511 -1.91 7.43 -27.21
N THR A 512 -1.57 6.71 -26.14
CA THR A 512 -2.04 5.34 -25.89
C THR A 512 -3.20 5.29 -24.91
N THR A 513 -3.28 6.24 -23.98
CA THR A 513 -4.31 6.30 -22.93
C THR A 513 -5.00 7.65 -22.91
N LEU A 514 -6.33 7.65 -23.07
CA LEU A 514 -7.16 8.84 -23.00
C LEU A 514 -8.32 8.64 -22.03
N THR A 515 -8.41 9.54 -21.04
CA THR A 515 -9.53 9.59 -20.10
C THR A 515 -10.25 10.93 -20.21
N PHE A 516 -11.52 10.90 -20.57
CA PHE A 516 -12.39 12.08 -20.56
C PHE A 516 -13.04 12.29 -19.19
N GLY A 517 -13.21 13.56 -18.83
CA GLY A 517 -13.87 13.96 -17.59
C GLY A 517 -15.37 13.67 -17.57
N VAL A 518 -15.94 13.67 -16.36
CA VAL A 518 -17.36 13.37 -16.06
C VAL A 518 -18.35 14.09 -16.99
N LYS A 519 -18.11 15.36 -17.34
CA LYS A 519 -19.03 16.20 -18.11
C LYS A 519 -18.89 16.09 -19.63
N PHE A 520 -17.87 15.39 -20.13
CA PHE A 520 -17.64 15.25 -21.55
C PHE A 520 -18.82 14.55 -22.22
N ASN A 521 -19.46 15.24 -23.17
CA ASN A 521 -20.62 14.77 -23.91
C ASN A 521 -20.66 15.39 -25.33
N GLN A 522 -19.49 15.49 -25.96
CA GLN A 522 -19.35 15.94 -27.35
C GLN A 522 -19.21 14.74 -28.29
N VAL A 523 -19.61 14.91 -29.55
CA VAL A 523 -19.46 13.87 -30.57
C VAL A 523 -17.97 13.67 -30.86
N VAL A 524 -17.53 12.41 -30.93
CA VAL A 524 -16.17 12.05 -31.34
C VAL A 524 -16.18 11.82 -32.85
N LEU A 525 -15.57 12.72 -33.61
CA LEU A 525 -15.54 12.66 -35.07
C LEU A 525 -14.47 11.67 -35.57
N PRO A 526 -14.64 11.04 -36.75
CA PRO A 526 -13.59 10.28 -37.41
C PRO A 526 -12.27 11.06 -37.52
N GLY A 527 -11.15 10.40 -37.26
CA GLY A 527 -9.82 11.03 -37.22
C GLY A 527 -9.50 11.88 -35.98
N THR A 528 -10.41 11.96 -35.00
CA THR A 528 -10.14 12.64 -33.72
C THR A 528 -9.22 11.83 -32.82
N LEU A 529 -9.49 10.53 -32.70
CA LEU A 529 -8.70 9.61 -31.87
C LEU A 529 -7.51 9.07 -32.69
N PRO A 530 -6.27 9.11 -32.15
CA PRO A 530 -5.09 8.66 -32.87
C PRO A 530 -5.02 7.14 -32.97
N ASN A 531 -4.38 6.63 -34.02
CA ASN A 531 -4.26 5.20 -34.30
C ASN A 531 -3.38 4.42 -33.29
N SER A 532 -2.73 5.10 -32.35
CA SER A 532 -1.97 4.46 -31.26
C SER A 532 -2.79 4.23 -29.99
N LEU A 533 -4.02 4.74 -29.92
CA LEU A 533 -4.83 4.72 -28.71
C LEU A 533 -5.31 3.30 -28.38
N THR A 534 -4.84 2.76 -27.24
CA THR A 534 -5.20 1.42 -26.78
C THR A 534 -6.27 1.45 -25.69
N THR A 535 -6.31 2.52 -24.88
CA THR A 535 -7.25 2.68 -23.77
C THR A 535 -8.04 3.97 -23.88
N LEU A 536 -9.36 3.85 -23.94
CA LEU A 536 -10.30 4.98 -23.94
C LEU A 536 -11.32 4.84 -22.82
N THR A 537 -11.39 5.87 -21.97
CA THR A 537 -12.44 6.03 -20.97
C THR A 537 -13.25 7.27 -21.26
N LEU A 538 -14.54 7.08 -21.53
CA LEU A 538 -15.49 8.16 -21.78
C LEU A 538 -16.14 8.64 -20.47
N GLY A 539 -16.40 9.94 -20.41
CA GLY A 539 -16.95 10.62 -19.25
C GLY A 539 -18.32 10.11 -18.82
N ARG A 540 -18.63 10.18 -17.52
CA ARG A 540 -19.91 9.73 -16.92
C ARG A 540 -21.16 10.21 -17.68
N ASP A 541 -21.16 11.47 -18.13
CA ASP A 541 -22.29 12.11 -18.79
C ASP A 541 -22.32 11.88 -20.31
N PHE A 542 -21.31 11.22 -20.89
CA PHE A 542 -21.24 10.91 -22.32
C PHE A 542 -22.41 10.04 -22.76
N ASN A 543 -23.17 10.53 -23.75
CA ASN A 543 -24.32 9.86 -24.34
C ASN A 543 -24.51 10.26 -25.81
N GLN A 544 -23.42 10.52 -26.52
CA GLN A 544 -23.44 10.78 -27.96
C GLN A 544 -23.36 9.48 -28.75
N VAL A 545 -23.87 9.51 -29.98
CA VAL A 545 -23.72 8.39 -30.92
C VAL A 545 -22.24 8.18 -31.21
N VAL A 546 -21.79 6.93 -31.17
CA VAL A 546 -20.45 6.56 -31.62
C VAL A 546 -20.51 6.40 -33.12
N VAL A 547 -19.88 7.32 -33.86
CA VAL A 547 -19.90 7.33 -35.33
C VAL A 547 -19.00 6.19 -35.85
N PRO A 548 -19.36 5.48 -36.92
CA PRO A 548 -18.45 4.57 -37.60
C PRO A 548 -17.10 5.24 -37.91
N ASP A 549 -16.01 4.47 -37.86
CA ASP A 549 -14.63 4.94 -38.07
C ASP A 549 -14.11 5.99 -37.05
N SER A 550 -14.87 6.29 -35.98
CA SER A 550 -14.41 7.20 -34.92
C SER A 550 -13.49 6.55 -33.88
N LEU A 551 -13.53 5.22 -33.74
CA LEU A 551 -12.70 4.45 -32.83
C LEU A 551 -11.52 3.81 -33.57
N PRO A 552 -10.27 3.96 -33.10
CA PRO A 552 -9.10 3.44 -33.81
C PRO A 552 -8.96 1.92 -33.68
N ASN A 553 -8.41 1.28 -34.71
CA ASN A 553 -8.20 -0.18 -34.78
C ASN A 553 -7.13 -0.74 -33.83
N SER A 554 -6.48 0.10 -33.03
CA SER A 554 -5.56 -0.30 -31.96
C SER A 554 -6.23 -0.36 -30.59
N LEU A 555 -7.49 0.09 -30.46
CA LEU A 555 -8.18 0.19 -29.19
C LEU A 555 -8.45 -1.21 -28.61
N THR A 556 -7.89 -1.49 -27.43
CA THR A 556 -8.05 -2.77 -26.73
C THR A 556 -9.02 -2.66 -25.56
N THR A 557 -9.13 -1.48 -24.95
CA THR A 557 -9.99 -1.22 -23.80
C THR A 557 -10.88 0.00 -24.04
N LEU A 558 -12.20 -0.21 -23.96
CA LEU A 558 -13.20 0.85 -24.06
C LEU A 558 -14.12 0.83 -22.83
N THR A 559 -14.21 1.96 -22.16
CA THR A 559 -15.15 2.17 -21.05
C THR A 559 -16.09 3.32 -21.36
N PHE A 560 -17.38 3.02 -21.45
CA PHE A 560 -18.44 4.02 -21.55
C PHE A 560 -18.83 4.57 -20.18
N GLY A 561 -19.19 5.86 -20.17
CA GLY A 561 -19.70 6.52 -18.98
C GLY A 561 -21.12 6.08 -18.60
N VAL A 562 -21.48 6.31 -17.34
CA VAL A 562 -22.75 5.89 -16.72
C VAL A 562 -24.00 6.19 -17.55
N LYS A 563 -24.07 7.35 -18.20
CA LYS A 563 -25.28 7.79 -18.94
C LYS A 563 -25.36 7.24 -20.37
N PHE A 564 -24.32 6.60 -20.88
CA PHE A 564 -24.31 6.11 -22.25
C PHE A 564 -25.44 5.09 -22.46
N ASN A 565 -26.32 5.38 -23.42
CA ASN A 565 -27.47 4.56 -23.78
C ASN A 565 -27.82 4.74 -25.27
N GLN A 566 -26.82 4.92 -26.12
CA GLN A 566 -27.00 4.97 -27.56
C GLN A 566 -26.86 3.58 -28.17
N VAL A 567 -27.50 3.37 -29.31
CA VAL A 567 -27.34 2.14 -30.10
C VAL A 567 -25.90 2.09 -30.62
N VAL A 568 -25.25 0.94 -30.46
CA VAL A 568 -23.95 0.66 -31.08
C VAL A 568 -24.22 -0.17 -32.33
N THR A 569 -23.97 0.38 -33.51
CA THR A 569 -24.23 -0.31 -34.78
C THR A 569 -23.08 -1.26 -35.13
N PRO A 570 -23.34 -2.37 -35.84
CA PRO A 570 -22.29 -3.25 -36.37
C PRO A 570 -21.20 -2.48 -37.12
N GLY A 571 -19.94 -2.89 -36.92
CA GLY A 571 -18.77 -2.23 -37.50
C GLY A 571 -18.25 -1.00 -36.73
N THR A 572 -18.95 -0.52 -35.70
CA THR A 572 -18.50 0.64 -34.91
C THR A 572 -17.37 0.31 -33.94
N LEU A 573 -17.40 -0.89 -33.34
CA LEU A 573 -16.39 -1.32 -32.39
C LEU A 573 -15.21 -1.97 -33.13
N PRO A 574 -13.94 -1.58 -32.85
CA PRO A 574 -12.80 -2.08 -33.58
C PRO A 574 -12.49 -3.55 -33.26
N ASN A 575 -12.00 -4.29 -34.25
CA ASN A 575 -11.67 -5.71 -34.12
C ASN A 575 -10.48 -5.99 -33.17
N SER A 576 -9.80 -4.98 -32.65
CA SER A 576 -8.78 -5.10 -31.60
C SER A 576 -9.36 -5.14 -30.18
N LEU A 577 -10.63 -4.79 -29.99
CA LEU A 577 -11.19 -4.57 -28.66
C LEU A 577 -11.26 -5.86 -27.84
N ARG A 578 -10.58 -5.88 -26.68
CA ARG A 578 -10.55 -7.02 -25.74
C ARG A 578 -11.47 -6.83 -24.55
N THR A 579 -11.57 -5.59 -24.06
CA THR A 579 -12.36 -5.25 -22.88
C THR A 579 -13.34 -4.14 -23.21
N LEU A 580 -14.62 -4.40 -22.96
CA LEU A 580 -15.70 -3.44 -23.15
C LEU A 580 -16.52 -3.30 -21.87
N THR A 581 -16.62 -2.09 -21.35
CA THR A 581 -17.46 -1.77 -20.19
C THR A 581 -18.52 -0.77 -20.58
N PHE A 582 -19.79 -1.16 -20.46
CA PHE A 582 -20.92 -0.26 -20.61
C PHE A 582 -21.26 0.47 -19.31
N GLY A 583 -21.76 1.70 -19.47
CA GLY A 583 -22.27 2.51 -18.37
C GLY A 583 -23.55 1.95 -17.76
N ALA A 584 -23.85 2.36 -16.52
CA ALA A 584 -24.98 1.80 -15.79
C ALA A 584 -26.36 1.97 -16.45
N LYS A 585 -26.57 3.01 -17.27
CA LYS A 585 -27.84 3.26 -17.97
C LYS A 585 -27.97 2.56 -19.34
N PHE A 586 -26.93 1.88 -19.80
CA PHE A 586 -26.97 1.20 -21.09
C PHE A 586 -28.03 0.11 -21.09
N ASN A 587 -29.02 0.23 -21.97
CA ASN A 587 -30.14 -0.68 -22.10
C ASN A 587 -30.63 -0.78 -23.56
N GLN A 588 -29.69 -0.80 -24.51
CA GLN A 588 -29.97 -1.01 -25.93
C GLN A 588 -29.76 -2.48 -26.30
N VAL A 589 -30.50 -2.96 -27.31
CA VAL A 589 -30.34 -4.32 -27.82
C VAL A 589 -28.98 -4.45 -28.49
N VAL A 590 -28.23 -5.50 -28.15
CA VAL A 590 -26.97 -5.85 -28.81
C VAL A 590 -27.31 -6.82 -29.94
N THR A 591 -27.27 -6.36 -31.19
CA THR A 591 -27.55 -7.20 -32.36
C THR A 591 -26.31 -8.04 -32.73
N PRO A 592 -26.49 -9.15 -33.48
CA PRO A 592 -25.36 -9.85 -34.09
C PRO A 592 -24.40 -8.91 -34.81
N ASP A 593 -23.12 -9.27 -34.83
CA ASP A 593 -22.01 -8.52 -35.43
C ASP A 593 -21.70 -7.14 -34.81
N THR A 594 -22.38 -6.77 -33.71
CA THR A 594 -22.06 -5.54 -32.96
C THR A 594 -20.78 -5.67 -32.16
N LEU A 595 -20.60 -6.80 -31.47
CA LEU A 595 -19.44 -7.07 -30.63
C LEU A 595 -18.34 -7.75 -31.46
N PRO A 596 -17.09 -7.26 -31.44
CA PRO A 596 -16.02 -7.84 -32.24
C PRO A 596 -15.59 -9.22 -31.72
N ASN A 597 -15.20 -10.11 -32.63
CA ASN A 597 -14.78 -11.49 -32.34
C ASN A 597 -13.48 -11.63 -31.53
N SER A 598 -12.88 -10.52 -31.11
CA SER A 598 -11.69 -10.51 -30.26
C SER A 598 -12.00 -10.16 -28.81
N LEU A 599 -13.26 -9.79 -28.50
CA LEU A 599 -13.67 -9.36 -27.18
C LEU A 599 -13.61 -10.54 -26.20
N THR A 600 -12.87 -10.39 -25.10
CA THR A 600 -12.70 -11.41 -24.07
C THR A 600 -13.49 -11.08 -22.81
N THR A 601 -13.66 -9.79 -22.51
CA THR A 601 -14.36 -9.33 -21.31
C THR A 601 -15.41 -8.28 -21.67
N ILE A 602 -16.64 -8.50 -21.22
CA ILE A 602 -17.71 -7.52 -21.32
C ILE A 602 -18.40 -7.33 -19.96
N THR A 603 -18.62 -6.06 -19.62
CA THR A 603 -19.42 -5.65 -18.47
C THR A 603 -20.61 -4.84 -18.94
N LEU A 604 -21.82 -5.38 -18.73
CA LEU A 604 -23.06 -4.70 -19.05
C LEU A 604 -23.48 -3.75 -17.91
N GLY A 605 -24.24 -2.72 -18.29
CA GLY A 605 -24.75 -1.71 -17.37
C GLY A 605 -25.74 -2.27 -16.35
N ARG A 606 -25.87 -1.61 -15.19
CA ARG A 606 -26.84 -1.95 -14.13
C ARG A 606 -28.27 -2.10 -14.67
N ASP A 607 -28.67 -1.20 -15.55
CA ASP A 607 -30.04 -1.10 -16.09
C ASP A 607 -30.26 -1.98 -17.34
N PHE A 608 -29.22 -2.67 -17.83
CA PHE A 608 -29.34 -3.56 -18.98
C PHE A 608 -30.33 -4.69 -18.69
N ASN A 609 -31.40 -4.74 -19.47
CA ASN A 609 -32.46 -5.75 -19.39
C ASN A 609 -33.04 -6.09 -20.77
N GLN A 610 -32.20 -6.07 -21.80
CA GLN A 610 -32.57 -6.47 -23.15
C GLN A 610 -32.32 -7.96 -23.38
N VAL A 611 -33.08 -8.55 -24.30
CA VAL A 611 -32.90 -9.95 -24.70
C VAL A 611 -31.52 -10.12 -25.36
N VAL A 612 -30.78 -11.15 -24.96
CA VAL A 612 -29.51 -11.53 -25.59
C VAL A 612 -29.84 -12.44 -26.77
N LEU A 613 -29.67 -11.93 -28.00
CA LEU A 613 -29.98 -12.67 -29.22
C LEU A 613 -28.90 -13.72 -29.53
N PRO A 614 -29.25 -14.87 -30.14
CA PRO A 614 -28.26 -15.81 -30.64
C PRO A 614 -27.26 -15.12 -31.59
N GLY A 615 -25.96 -15.38 -31.40
CA GLY A 615 -24.89 -14.77 -32.19
C GLY A 615 -24.53 -13.31 -31.81
N SER A 616 -25.20 -12.72 -30.81
CA SER A 616 -24.85 -11.36 -30.33
C SER A 616 -23.61 -11.31 -29.43
N ILE A 617 -23.25 -12.45 -28.81
CA ILE A 617 -22.09 -12.58 -27.93
C ILE A 617 -21.00 -13.37 -28.67
N PRO A 618 -19.78 -12.83 -28.82
CA PRO A 618 -18.74 -13.45 -29.64
C PRO A 618 -18.13 -14.68 -28.96
N ASN A 619 -17.72 -15.66 -29.76
CA ASN A 619 -17.12 -16.92 -29.27
C ASN A 619 -15.76 -16.75 -28.57
N SER A 620 -15.15 -15.57 -28.62
CA SER A 620 -13.92 -15.26 -27.87
C SER A 620 -14.16 -14.88 -26.40
N LEU A 621 -15.42 -14.62 -26.01
CA LEU A 621 -15.73 -14.04 -24.72
C LEU A 621 -15.55 -15.05 -23.58
N THR A 622 -14.70 -14.73 -22.60
CA THR A 622 -14.44 -15.57 -21.43
C THR A 622 -15.12 -15.05 -20.17
N THR A 623 -15.34 -13.73 -20.08
CA THR A 623 -15.95 -13.08 -18.92
C THR A 623 -17.14 -12.21 -19.34
N LEU A 624 -18.32 -12.53 -18.79
CA LEU A 624 -19.56 -11.78 -18.97
C LEU A 624 -20.12 -11.34 -17.63
N THR A 625 -20.27 -10.03 -17.43
CA THR A 625 -20.90 -9.47 -16.23
C THR A 625 -22.23 -8.81 -16.58
N PHE A 626 -23.32 -9.31 -16.02
CA PHE A 626 -24.65 -8.72 -16.13
C PHE A 626 -24.90 -7.64 -15.05
N GLY A 627 -25.75 -6.68 -15.39
CA GLY A 627 -26.28 -5.70 -14.45
C GLY A 627 -27.32 -6.27 -13.50
N VAL A 628 -27.58 -5.55 -12.40
CA VAL A 628 -28.55 -5.94 -11.36
C VAL A 628 -29.95 -6.15 -11.93
N LYS A 629 -30.39 -5.33 -12.90
CA LYS A 629 -31.74 -5.39 -13.46
C LYS A 629 -31.95 -6.45 -14.55
N PHE A 630 -30.90 -7.16 -14.96
CA PHE A 630 -31.05 -8.19 -15.97
C PHE A 630 -31.95 -9.33 -15.46
N ASN A 631 -33.08 -9.54 -16.14
CA ASN A 631 -34.09 -10.53 -15.81
C ASN A 631 -34.68 -11.20 -17.07
N GLN A 632 -33.92 -11.23 -18.16
CA GLN A 632 -34.36 -11.89 -19.39
C GLN A 632 -34.00 -13.38 -19.38
N VAL A 633 -34.82 -14.17 -20.08
CA VAL A 633 -34.53 -15.60 -20.28
C VAL A 633 -33.37 -15.73 -21.27
N VAL A 634 -32.31 -16.43 -20.86
CA VAL A 634 -31.18 -16.78 -21.71
C VAL A 634 -31.44 -18.17 -22.29
N THR A 635 -31.78 -18.25 -23.59
CA THR A 635 -32.11 -19.54 -24.22
C THR A 635 -30.84 -20.35 -24.52
N PRO A 636 -30.92 -21.70 -24.56
CA PRO A 636 -29.76 -22.55 -24.88
C PRO A 636 -29.13 -22.17 -26.22
N GLY A 637 -27.80 -22.05 -26.26
CA GLY A 637 -27.05 -21.66 -27.46
C GLY A 637 -26.87 -20.15 -27.68
N THR A 638 -27.41 -19.29 -26.81
CA THR A 638 -27.19 -17.83 -26.88
C THR A 638 -25.84 -17.37 -26.31
N LEU A 639 -25.33 -18.08 -25.31
CA LEU A 639 -24.03 -17.81 -24.69
C LEU A 639 -22.97 -18.76 -25.28
N PRO A 640 -21.76 -18.27 -25.59
CA PRO A 640 -20.70 -19.10 -26.17
C PRO A 640 -20.09 -20.04 -25.13
N ASN A 641 -19.62 -21.20 -25.61
CA ASN A 641 -18.99 -22.24 -24.77
C ASN A 641 -17.64 -21.81 -24.15
N SER A 642 -17.06 -20.71 -24.63
CA SER A 642 -15.80 -20.14 -24.15
C SER A 642 -15.93 -19.35 -22.85
N LEU A 643 -17.15 -19.05 -22.39
CA LEU A 643 -17.38 -18.34 -21.14
C LEU A 643 -16.93 -19.20 -19.95
N THR A 644 -15.95 -18.70 -19.20
CA THR A 644 -15.47 -19.30 -17.96
C THR A 644 -16.03 -18.60 -16.72
N THR A 645 -16.42 -17.34 -16.85
CA THR A 645 -16.93 -16.52 -15.75
C THR A 645 -18.19 -15.76 -16.17
N ILE A 646 -19.29 -16.04 -15.47
CA ILE A 646 -20.54 -15.28 -15.60
C ILE A 646 -20.89 -14.74 -14.22
N THR A 647 -20.97 -13.42 -14.09
CA THR A 647 -21.32 -12.78 -12.81
C THR A 647 -22.48 -11.81 -12.99
N ARG A 648 -23.18 -11.55 -11.89
CA ARG A 648 -24.20 -10.50 -11.79
C ARG A 648 -23.71 -9.50 -10.74
N LYS A 649 -23.65 -8.21 -11.10
CA LYS A 649 -23.32 -7.18 -10.11
C LYS A 649 -24.35 -7.22 -8.97
N THR A 650 -23.86 -7.16 -7.74
CA THR A 650 -24.65 -7.03 -6.52
C THR A 650 -25.14 -5.61 -6.31
#